data_AF-A0AAN8YUI5-F1
#
_entry.id   AF-A0AAN8YUI5-F1
#
_cell.length_a   1.000
_cell.length_b   1.000
_cell.length_c   1.000
_cell.angle_alpha   90.00
_cell.angle_beta   90.00
_cell.angle_gamma   90.00
#
_symmetry.space_group_name_H-M   'P 1'
#
loop_
_entity.id
_entity.type
_entity.pdbx_description
1 polymer ?
#
loop_
_entity_poly.entity_id
_entity_poly.type
_entity_poly.pdbx_seq_one_letter_code
_entity_poly.pdbx_strand_id
1 'polypeptide(L)'
;MMVMRHTGGGFLTGKQVYPVDYEAEISQRLLEACHNGDIRTALECIADPSVDINYVGAVCVKLRKTELILRDELPNEVRFEYEEFKTDVTALFLAVHTGNVSLVRRLLNIGADVNQKLYRGFTTTAAVREGRHEILEILVKAGASQLACEEALLEASCYGRARLTELLMGSDLIRPHVAVHALVIACCRGFPDVVDTLLKCGVDASATDRMLLCSSKPSLHASADCTALVAAVVARQVSAVRLLLQAGARTDVEVRLGAWSWDTASGEEFRVGAGLAEPYPITWCAVEYFEISGTILRFLLKHLSINTPHYGRHLIHHAVLCNNAGAIHVLLKCGADVESTVKTTKNAEFRPIHLVCRLGYATCLQRLVDFGCDLSSKTDTGDTALMICAKYRHEECLKVLALAGADFGLVNTAGQTVSSIAGSNQWGLGFQQVVLDVIKAGKIPCSSNASVFSALMFVAQSGDIEALKALIGQPDINLDHQDKNGFSAVMVTALKGHVEAFRLLVYAGADVKLKSNAGETALSLSEFNQNRDLFEKVMLEYALEKGYRNAGGFCALHCAARRGDLEAVKLLTGKGYDVNVPDGEGYTPLMLAAREGHAGVCELLISCGASCDYKNAKGETAFSLARKNGGTRNAAESVILDELSRKLVLGGSHVQKHTKGGKGSPHGKEIKMLEKTGILRWGKSSCRNVICREAMVGPSLRFQQNRRRMGDADEPGVFRVITSKNKEVHFVCQGGLETAELWVRGIKLVTKNAILNKQGK
;
A
#
# COMPACT_ATOMS: atom_id res chain seq x y z
N MET A 1 -5.78 -44.24 -37.33
CA MET A 1 -6.04 -45.54 -37.99
C MET A 1 -5.76 -45.56 -39.50
N MET A 2 -4.63 -45.03 -40.01
CA MET A 2 -4.03 -45.18 -41.36
C MET A 2 -4.84 -45.73 -42.57
N VAL A 3 -4.90 -44.97 -43.68
CA VAL A 3 -4.24 -45.24 -45.00
C VAL A 3 -4.95 -44.49 -46.16
N MET A 4 -4.17 -43.69 -46.89
CA MET A 4 -4.47 -43.16 -48.24
C MET A 4 -4.24 -44.21 -49.33
N ARG A 5 -5.03 -44.22 -50.41
CA ARG A 5 -4.54 -44.50 -51.80
C ARG A 5 -5.56 -44.15 -52.88
N HIS A 6 -5.08 -43.38 -53.86
CA HIS A 6 -5.66 -43.18 -55.20
C HIS A 6 -5.51 -44.45 -56.07
N THR A 7 -6.45 -44.64 -57.03
CA THR A 7 -6.19 -44.99 -58.45
C THR A 7 -7.52 -44.97 -59.24
N GLY A 8 -7.53 -44.39 -60.43
CA GLY A 8 -8.70 -44.27 -61.31
C GLY A 8 -8.92 -45.44 -62.28
N GLY A 9 -9.90 -45.29 -63.17
CA GLY A 9 -10.04 -46.09 -64.40
C GLY A 9 -11.45 -46.61 -64.70
N GLY A 10 -12.13 -45.94 -65.63
CA GLY A 10 -13.01 -46.45 -66.70
C GLY A 10 -13.95 -47.66 -66.51
N PHE A 11 -15.24 -47.37 -66.74
CA PHE A 11 -16.28 -48.17 -67.43
C PHE A 11 -16.37 -49.69 -67.18
N LEU A 12 -17.56 -50.14 -66.73
CA LEU A 12 -18.44 -51.00 -67.53
C LEU A 12 -19.81 -51.14 -66.85
N THR A 13 -20.85 -50.88 -67.63
CA THR A 13 -22.26 -51.03 -67.30
C THR A 13 -22.60 -52.50 -67.02
N GLY A 14 -22.75 -52.83 -65.74
CA GLY A 14 -23.45 -54.03 -65.29
C GLY A 14 -24.59 -53.60 -64.38
N LYS A 15 -25.84 -53.73 -64.84
CA LYS A 15 -27.01 -53.66 -63.96
C LYS A 15 -26.92 -54.84 -62.98
N GLN A 16 -26.27 -54.63 -61.85
CA GLN A 16 -26.41 -55.49 -60.68
C GLN A 16 -27.75 -55.12 -60.02
N VAL A 17 -28.79 -55.89 -60.33
CA VAL A 17 -30.03 -55.89 -59.57
C VAL A 17 -29.72 -56.57 -58.24
N TYR A 18 -29.44 -55.78 -57.20
CA TYR A 18 -29.47 -56.27 -55.82
C TYR A 18 -30.92 -56.71 -55.53
N PRO A 19 -31.15 -57.84 -54.83
CA PRO A 19 -32.46 -58.11 -54.26
C PRO A 19 -32.72 -56.98 -53.25
N VAL A 20 -33.62 -56.06 -53.60
CA VAL A 20 -34.11 -55.07 -52.64
C VAL A 20 -34.97 -55.87 -51.68
N ASP A 21 -34.55 -55.99 -50.42
CA ASP A 21 -35.39 -56.54 -49.35
C ASP A 21 -36.61 -55.63 -49.23
N TYR A 22 -37.69 -56.00 -49.93
CA TYR A 22 -38.95 -55.27 -49.97
C TYR A 22 -39.49 -55.02 -48.55
N GLU A 23 -39.30 -55.99 -47.65
CA GLU A 23 -39.60 -55.90 -46.22
C GLU A 23 -38.81 -54.76 -45.52
N ALA A 24 -37.51 -54.65 -45.78
CA ALA A 24 -36.69 -53.58 -45.21
C ALA A 24 -37.03 -52.20 -45.81
N GLU A 25 -37.37 -52.15 -47.11
CA GLU A 25 -37.74 -50.90 -47.78
C GLU A 25 -39.06 -50.33 -47.24
N ILE A 26 -40.11 -51.15 -47.08
CA ILE A 26 -41.38 -50.66 -46.51
C ILE A 26 -41.23 -50.32 -45.03
N SER A 27 -40.47 -51.11 -44.27
CA SER A 27 -40.23 -50.84 -42.85
C SER A 27 -39.44 -49.54 -42.64
N GLN A 28 -38.47 -49.24 -43.52
CA GLN A 28 -37.79 -47.94 -43.54
C GLN A 28 -38.73 -46.80 -43.95
N ARG A 29 -39.63 -47.03 -44.90
CA ARG A 29 -40.65 -46.06 -45.33
C ARG A 29 -41.64 -45.74 -44.19
N LEU A 30 -41.98 -46.74 -43.37
CA LEU A 30 -42.76 -46.54 -42.14
C LEU A 30 -42.01 -45.66 -41.14
N LEU A 31 -40.69 -45.85 -40.95
CA LEU A 31 -39.87 -44.99 -40.09
C LEU A 31 -39.88 -43.54 -40.59
N GLU A 32 -39.71 -43.31 -41.88
CA GLU A 32 -39.75 -41.98 -42.48
C GLU A 32 -41.12 -41.30 -42.34
N ALA A 33 -42.20 -42.06 -42.54
CA ALA A 33 -43.56 -41.59 -42.30
C ALA A 33 -43.81 -41.21 -40.84
N CYS A 34 -43.35 -42.05 -39.89
CA CYS A 34 -43.44 -41.78 -38.46
C CYS A 34 -42.60 -40.58 -38.03
N HIS A 35 -41.42 -40.39 -38.63
CA HIS A 35 -40.55 -39.24 -38.36
C HIS A 35 -41.16 -37.92 -38.83
N ASN A 36 -41.75 -37.91 -40.03
CA ASN A 36 -42.41 -36.73 -40.60
C ASN A 36 -43.80 -36.47 -39.99
N GLY A 37 -44.31 -37.38 -39.17
CA GLY A 37 -45.64 -37.29 -38.58
C GLY A 37 -46.77 -37.50 -39.60
N ASP A 38 -46.50 -38.12 -40.74
CA ASP A 38 -47.49 -38.39 -41.76
C ASP A 38 -48.29 -39.65 -41.41
N ILE A 39 -49.43 -39.42 -40.76
CA ILE A 39 -50.33 -40.46 -40.30
C ILE A 39 -50.85 -41.28 -41.49
N ARG A 40 -51.07 -40.68 -42.67
CA ARG A 40 -51.70 -41.38 -43.79
C ARG A 40 -50.75 -42.43 -44.36
N THR A 41 -49.53 -42.03 -44.69
CA THR A 41 -48.52 -42.95 -45.23
C THR A 41 -48.08 -43.98 -44.20
N ALA A 42 -47.99 -43.60 -42.92
CA ALA A 42 -47.72 -44.57 -41.85
C ALA A 42 -48.81 -45.65 -41.76
N LEU A 43 -50.09 -45.28 -41.90
CA LEU A 43 -51.20 -46.24 -41.92
C LEU A 43 -51.23 -47.14 -43.15
N GLU A 44 -50.85 -46.60 -44.31
CA GLU A 44 -50.72 -47.37 -45.56
C GLU A 44 -49.61 -48.43 -45.42
N CYS A 45 -48.46 -48.06 -44.84
CA CYS A 45 -47.38 -49.01 -44.56
C CYS A 45 -47.80 -50.06 -43.53
N ILE A 46 -48.47 -49.66 -42.44
CA ILE A 46 -48.94 -50.59 -41.39
C ILE A 46 -49.96 -51.62 -41.92
N ALA A 47 -50.70 -51.31 -42.98
CA ALA A 47 -51.66 -52.23 -43.57
C ALA A 47 -50.99 -53.35 -44.39
N ASP A 48 -49.70 -53.22 -44.73
CA ASP A 48 -48.97 -54.21 -45.50
C ASP A 48 -48.51 -55.38 -44.58
N PRO A 49 -48.86 -56.64 -44.89
CA PRO A 49 -48.49 -57.81 -44.09
C PRO A 49 -46.99 -58.06 -43.95
N SER A 50 -46.15 -57.53 -44.85
CA SER A 50 -44.70 -57.75 -44.83
C SER A 50 -43.92 -56.71 -44.02
N VAL A 51 -44.59 -55.86 -43.24
CA VAL A 51 -43.91 -54.82 -42.45
C VAL A 51 -43.50 -55.36 -41.09
N ASP A 52 -42.20 -55.27 -40.80
CA ASP A 52 -41.68 -55.45 -39.46
C ASP A 52 -41.84 -54.14 -38.66
N ILE A 53 -42.77 -54.14 -37.72
CA ILE A 53 -43.09 -52.98 -36.88
C ILE A 53 -41.95 -52.65 -35.90
N ASN A 54 -41.15 -53.65 -35.54
CA ASN A 54 -40.02 -53.52 -34.62
C ASN A 54 -38.68 -53.39 -35.36
N TYR A 55 -38.75 -53.16 -36.68
CA TYR A 55 -37.60 -52.87 -37.51
C TYR A 55 -36.82 -51.68 -36.95
N VAL A 56 -35.50 -51.86 -36.84
CA VAL A 56 -34.56 -50.86 -36.36
C VAL A 56 -33.84 -50.26 -37.56
N GLY A 57 -34.11 -48.99 -37.84
CA GLY A 57 -33.52 -48.27 -38.96
C GLY A 57 -32.89 -46.95 -38.53
N ALA A 58 -31.89 -46.51 -39.29
CA ALA A 58 -31.14 -45.29 -38.99
C ALA A 58 -31.89 -44.05 -39.49
N VAL A 59 -32.29 -43.16 -38.57
CA VAL A 59 -32.96 -41.88 -38.88
C VAL A 59 -32.22 -40.72 -38.21
N CYS A 60 -32.21 -39.55 -38.87
CA CYS A 60 -31.69 -38.33 -38.26
C CYS A 60 -32.76 -37.73 -37.33
N VAL A 61 -32.54 -37.79 -36.01
CA VAL A 61 -33.50 -37.29 -35.02
C VAL A 61 -32.91 -36.11 -34.29
N LYS A 62 -33.71 -35.05 -34.15
CA LYS A 62 -33.36 -33.85 -33.38
C LYS A 62 -33.71 -34.07 -31.91
N LEU A 63 -32.72 -34.47 -31.12
CA LEU A 63 -32.93 -34.81 -29.71
C LEU A 63 -32.61 -33.65 -28.80
N ARG A 64 -33.45 -33.46 -27.78
CA ARG A 64 -33.17 -32.54 -26.67
C ARG A 64 -32.05 -33.14 -25.81
N LYS A 65 -31.05 -32.33 -25.48
CA LYS A 65 -29.91 -32.67 -24.61
C LYS A 65 -29.85 -31.65 -23.48
N THR A 66 -29.50 -32.12 -22.28
CA THR A 66 -29.28 -31.25 -21.11
C THR A 66 -27.80 -31.05 -20.88
N GLU A 67 -27.35 -29.80 -20.82
CA GLU A 67 -26.00 -29.45 -20.41
C GLU A 67 -26.03 -28.70 -19.08
N LEU A 68 -25.20 -29.14 -18.14
CA LEU A 68 -25.09 -28.51 -16.82
C LEU A 68 -24.03 -27.41 -16.89
N ILE A 69 -24.46 -26.17 -16.69
CA ILE A 69 -23.57 -25.02 -16.62
C ILE A 69 -23.22 -24.76 -15.18
N LEU A 70 -21.95 -25.01 -14.88
CA LEU A 70 -21.36 -24.70 -13.59
C LEU A 70 -21.11 -23.19 -13.53
N ARG A 71 -21.72 -22.54 -12.55
CA ARG A 71 -21.46 -21.13 -12.24
C ARG A 71 -20.69 -21.07 -10.92
N ASP A 72 -19.81 -20.08 -10.81
CA ASP A 72 -18.91 -19.83 -9.68
C ASP A 72 -19.56 -19.99 -8.30
N GLU A 73 -20.17 -18.94 -7.76
CA GLU A 73 -20.88 -18.95 -6.46
C GLU A 73 -22.41 -18.93 -6.65
N LEU A 74 -22.87 -18.97 -7.90
CA LEU A 74 -24.27 -19.02 -8.27
C LEU A 74 -24.74 -20.48 -8.39
N PRO A 75 -26.06 -20.74 -8.26
CA PRO A 75 -26.63 -22.05 -8.54
C PRO A 75 -26.27 -22.53 -9.95
N ASN A 76 -26.03 -23.84 -10.07
CA ASN A 76 -25.84 -24.47 -11.38
C ASN A 76 -27.13 -24.32 -12.21
N GLU A 77 -26.97 -24.08 -13.51
CA GLU A 77 -28.09 -23.96 -14.44
C GLU A 77 -28.10 -25.10 -15.43
N VAL A 78 -29.28 -25.57 -15.80
CA VAL A 78 -29.44 -26.55 -16.86
C VAL A 78 -29.85 -25.83 -18.15
N ARG A 79 -29.04 -25.95 -19.19
CA ARG A 79 -29.41 -25.53 -20.55
C ARG A 79 -29.92 -26.71 -21.36
N PHE A 80 -30.88 -26.41 -22.23
CA PHE A 80 -31.44 -27.36 -23.16
C PHE A 80 -30.99 -26.99 -24.56
N GLU A 81 -30.29 -27.92 -25.20
CA GLU A 81 -29.87 -27.79 -26.59
C GLU A 81 -30.52 -28.89 -27.41
N TYR A 82 -30.71 -28.64 -28.70
CA TYR A 82 -31.17 -29.67 -29.62
C TYR A 82 -30.02 -30.03 -30.53
N GLU A 83 -29.70 -31.31 -30.58
CA GLU A 83 -28.61 -31.84 -31.39
C GLU A 83 -29.17 -32.89 -32.34
N GLU A 84 -28.82 -32.77 -33.62
CA GLU A 84 -29.24 -33.70 -34.66
C GLU A 84 -28.29 -34.90 -34.67
N PHE A 85 -28.84 -36.08 -34.43
CA PHE A 85 -28.08 -37.31 -34.42
C PHE A 85 -28.67 -38.31 -35.40
N LYS A 86 -27.81 -38.99 -36.16
CA LYS A 86 -28.19 -40.20 -36.88
C LYS A 86 -28.14 -41.38 -35.92
N THR A 87 -29.28 -41.94 -35.57
CA THR A 87 -29.40 -43.06 -34.64
C THR A 87 -30.37 -44.11 -35.12
N ASP A 88 -30.13 -45.33 -34.73
CA ASP A 88 -31.00 -46.47 -34.95
C ASP A 88 -32.23 -46.36 -34.03
N VAL A 89 -33.42 -46.29 -34.65
CA VAL A 89 -34.71 -46.06 -33.97
C VAL A 89 -35.81 -46.94 -34.57
N THR A 90 -36.88 -47.13 -33.79
CA THR A 90 -38.09 -47.86 -34.20
C THR A 90 -39.22 -46.91 -34.55
N ALA A 91 -40.24 -47.42 -35.26
CA ALA A 91 -41.43 -46.65 -35.63
C ALA A 91 -42.17 -46.11 -34.38
N LEU A 92 -42.25 -46.93 -33.33
CA LEU A 92 -42.84 -46.53 -32.05
C LEU A 92 -42.04 -45.40 -31.38
N PHE A 93 -40.71 -45.48 -31.38
CA PHE A 93 -39.86 -44.43 -30.80
C PHE A 93 -40.05 -43.08 -31.51
N LEU A 94 -40.13 -43.10 -32.84
CA LEU A 94 -40.37 -41.90 -33.65
C LEU A 94 -41.80 -41.34 -33.46
N ALA A 95 -42.81 -42.19 -33.38
CA ALA A 95 -44.19 -41.79 -33.10
C ALA A 95 -44.32 -41.12 -31.72
N VAL A 96 -43.60 -41.63 -30.72
CA VAL A 96 -43.51 -41.05 -29.37
C VAL A 96 -42.78 -39.71 -29.39
N HIS A 97 -41.64 -39.63 -30.09
CA HIS A 97 -40.85 -38.41 -30.20
C HIS A 97 -41.63 -37.27 -30.88
N THR A 98 -42.33 -37.57 -31.98
CA THR A 98 -43.20 -36.60 -32.67
C THR A 98 -44.42 -36.20 -31.83
N GLY A 99 -44.86 -37.08 -30.92
CA GLY A 99 -46.00 -36.83 -30.04
C GLY A 99 -47.35 -37.25 -30.63
N ASN A 100 -47.35 -38.15 -31.61
CA ASN A 100 -48.56 -38.59 -32.31
C ASN A 100 -49.27 -39.71 -31.55
N VAL A 101 -50.18 -39.31 -30.63
CA VAL A 101 -50.93 -40.24 -29.76
C VAL A 101 -51.72 -41.30 -30.56
N SER A 102 -52.33 -40.91 -31.68
CA SER A 102 -53.11 -41.81 -32.54
C SER A 102 -52.25 -42.91 -33.18
N LEU A 103 -51.05 -42.53 -33.64
CA LEU A 103 -50.08 -43.42 -34.26
C LEU A 103 -49.49 -44.37 -33.21
N VAL A 104 -49.14 -43.86 -32.02
CA VAL A 104 -48.66 -44.67 -30.90
C VAL A 104 -49.68 -45.76 -30.52
N ARG A 105 -50.96 -45.39 -30.35
CA ARG A 105 -52.01 -46.36 -29.99
C ARG A 105 -52.17 -47.45 -31.05
N ARG A 106 -52.07 -47.09 -32.33
CA ARG A 106 -52.18 -48.06 -33.43
C ARG A 106 -50.97 -48.98 -33.51
N LEU A 107 -49.76 -48.46 -33.37
CA LEU A 107 -48.53 -49.27 -33.36
C LEU A 107 -48.56 -50.28 -32.19
N LEU A 108 -48.99 -49.85 -31.00
CA LEU A 108 -49.13 -50.75 -29.85
C LEU A 108 -50.19 -51.85 -30.07
N ASN A 109 -51.33 -51.53 -30.69
CA ASN A 109 -52.37 -52.51 -30.99
C ASN A 109 -51.90 -53.63 -31.92
N ILE A 110 -50.89 -53.37 -32.76
CA ILE A 110 -50.38 -54.32 -33.76
C ILE A 110 -49.15 -55.07 -33.22
N GLY A 111 -48.71 -54.77 -32.00
CA GLY A 111 -47.64 -55.50 -31.31
C GLY A 111 -46.27 -54.82 -31.37
N ALA A 112 -46.21 -53.49 -31.49
CA ALA A 112 -44.97 -52.76 -31.31
C ALA A 112 -44.40 -52.97 -29.90
N ASP A 113 -43.11 -53.29 -29.80
CA ASP A 113 -42.43 -53.53 -28.53
C ASP A 113 -42.08 -52.22 -27.82
N VAL A 114 -42.66 -52.03 -26.63
CA VAL A 114 -42.37 -50.89 -25.74
C VAL A 114 -40.96 -50.98 -25.14
N ASN A 115 -40.46 -52.20 -24.96
CA ASN A 115 -39.28 -52.54 -24.16
C ASN A 115 -38.01 -52.72 -24.99
N GLN A 116 -38.04 -52.38 -26.27
CA GLN A 116 -36.86 -52.39 -27.11
C GLN A 116 -35.92 -51.24 -26.71
N LYS A 117 -34.72 -51.60 -26.22
CA LYS A 117 -33.70 -50.63 -25.79
C LYS A 117 -32.91 -50.10 -27.00
N LEU A 118 -32.96 -48.79 -27.21
CA LEU A 118 -32.22 -48.09 -28.25
C LEU A 118 -31.07 -47.27 -27.65
N TYR A 119 -30.23 -46.66 -28.49
CA TYR A 119 -29.05 -45.90 -28.06
C TYR A 119 -29.36 -44.79 -27.03
N ARG A 120 -30.55 -44.16 -27.12
CA ARG A 120 -31.00 -43.09 -26.20
C ARG A 120 -32.05 -43.57 -25.17
N GLY A 121 -32.07 -44.87 -24.91
CA GLY A 121 -32.95 -45.54 -23.96
C GLY A 121 -34.20 -46.13 -24.62
N PHE A 122 -35.28 -46.21 -23.85
CA PHE A 122 -36.55 -46.81 -24.25
C PHE A 122 -37.52 -45.78 -24.86
N THR A 123 -38.64 -46.26 -25.40
CA THR A 123 -39.74 -45.39 -25.85
C THR A 123 -40.29 -44.54 -24.70
N THR A 124 -40.29 -45.05 -23.46
CA THR A 124 -40.65 -44.32 -22.25
C THR A 124 -39.71 -43.15 -21.96
N THR A 125 -38.39 -43.30 -22.17
CA THR A 125 -37.42 -42.22 -21.95
C THR A 125 -37.59 -41.11 -22.99
N ALA A 126 -37.92 -41.46 -24.23
CA ALA A 126 -38.27 -40.49 -25.27
C ALA A 126 -39.55 -39.69 -24.93
N ALA A 127 -40.60 -40.37 -24.43
CA ALA A 127 -41.81 -39.69 -23.98
C ALA A 127 -41.52 -38.68 -22.87
N VAL A 128 -40.65 -39.02 -21.92
CA VAL A 128 -40.26 -38.15 -20.82
C VAL A 128 -39.45 -36.94 -21.30
N ARG A 129 -38.45 -37.16 -22.16
CA ARG A 129 -37.59 -36.12 -22.73
C ARG A 129 -38.42 -35.02 -23.41
N GLU A 130 -39.38 -35.43 -24.23
CA GLU A 130 -40.28 -34.53 -24.95
C GLU A 130 -41.45 -34.02 -24.08
N GLY A 131 -41.62 -34.54 -22.86
CA GLY A 131 -42.66 -34.08 -21.94
C GLY A 131 -44.07 -34.56 -22.29
N ARG A 132 -44.20 -35.73 -22.94
CA ARG A 132 -45.48 -36.29 -23.42
C ARG A 132 -46.16 -37.13 -22.35
N HIS A 133 -46.97 -36.49 -21.49
CA HIS A 133 -47.65 -37.13 -20.37
C HIS A 133 -48.63 -38.24 -20.79
N GLU A 134 -49.57 -37.92 -21.68
CA GLU A 134 -50.58 -38.88 -22.15
C GLU A 134 -49.95 -40.10 -22.82
N ILE A 135 -48.86 -39.89 -23.58
CA ILE A 135 -48.15 -40.97 -24.25
C ILE A 135 -47.43 -41.87 -23.24
N LEU A 136 -46.78 -41.28 -22.23
CA LEU A 136 -46.12 -42.06 -21.18
C LEU A 136 -47.14 -42.93 -20.42
N GLU A 137 -48.31 -42.38 -20.10
CA GLU A 137 -49.39 -43.14 -19.45
C GLU A 137 -49.83 -44.35 -20.29
N ILE A 138 -49.98 -44.16 -21.61
CA ILE A 138 -50.30 -45.24 -22.55
C ILE A 138 -49.20 -46.30 -22.55
N LEU A 139 -47.92 -45.90 -22.60
CA LEU A 139 -46.79 -46.83 -22.62
C LEU A 139 -46.67 -47.64 -21.32
N VAL A 140 -46.89 -47.01 -20.16
CA VAL A 140 -46.89 -47.71 -18.86
C VAL A 140 -48.02 -48.74 -18.81
N LYS A 141 -49.24 -48.35 -19.25
CA LYS A 141 -50.38 -49.28 -19.33
C LYS A 141 -50.18 -50.40 -20.35
N ALA A 142 -49.39 -50.16 -21.40
CA ALA A 142 -49.08 -51.14 -22.44
C ALA A 142 -47.99 -52.18 -22.03
N GLY A 143 -47.53 -52.16 -20.77
CA GLY A 143 -46.58 -53.15 -20.27
C GLY A 143 -45.12 -52.71 -20.35
N ALA A 144 -44.83 -51.43 -20.07
CA ALA A 144 -43.46 -50.98 -19.89
C ALA A 144 -42.77 -51.76 -18.76
N SER A 145 -41.56 -52.23 -19.02
CA SER A 145 -40.75 -52.98 -18.07
C SER A 145 -40.25 -52.10 -16.93
N GLN A 146 -39.84 -52.74 -15.83
CA GLN A 146 -39.20 -52.07 -14.69
C GLN A 146 -38.00 -51.22 -15.14
N LEU A 147 -37.10 -51.76 -15.96
CA LEU A 147 -35.91 -51.04 -16.45
C LEU A 147 -36.29 -49.81 -17.29
N ALA A 148 -37.34 -49.92 -18.12
CA ALA A 148 -37.82 -48.81 -18.93
C ALA A 148 -38.43 -47.69 -18.10
N CYS A 149 -39.10 -48.02 -16.99
CA CYS A 149 -39.65 -47.03 -16.05
C CYS A 149 -38.55 -46.40 -15.18
N GLU A 150 -37.57 -47.18 -14.74
CA GLU A 150 -36.40 -46.71 -13.98
C GLU A 150 -35.56 -45.71 -14.79
N GLU A 151 -35.17 -46.03 -16.03
CA GLU A 151 -34.45 -45.09 -16.90
C GLU A 151 -35.29 -43.84 -17.22
N ALA A 152 -36.61 -44.00 -17.40
CA ALA A 152 -37.52 -42.87 -17.64
C ALA A 152 -37.62 -41.94 -16.42
N LEU A 153 -37.53 -42.46 -15.20
CA LEU A 153 -37.53 -41.65 -13.97
C LEU A 153 -36.25 -40.82 -13.84
N LEU A 154 -35.10 -41.41 -14.18
CA LEU A 154 -33.82 -40.70 -14.20
C LEU A 154 -33.82 -39.59 -15.26
N GLU A 155 -34.37 -39.87 -16.44
CA GLU A 155 -34.58 -38.87 -17.48
C GLU A 155 -35.53 -37.77 -16.99
N ALA A 156 -36.63 -38.11 -16.30
CA ALA A 156 -37.58 -37.11 -15.79
C ALA A 156 -36.91 -36.12 -14.82
N SER A 157 -35.98 -36.64 -14.02
CA SER A 157 -35.16 -35.87 -13.08
C SER A 157 -34.08 -35.04 -13.77
N CYS A 158 -33.60 -35.44 -14.95
CA CYS A 158 -32.69 -34.65 -15.77
C CYS A 158 -33.36 -33.46 -16.46
N TYR A 159 -34.66 -33.54 -16.76
CA TYR A 159 -35.40 -32.52 -17.53
C TYR A 159 -36.43 -31.73 -16.70
N GLY A 160 -36.52 -31.98 -15.40
CA GLY A 160 -37.43 -31.24 -14.51
C GLY A 160 -38.91 -31.57 -14.73
N ARG A 161 -39.25 -32.84 -15.01
CA ARG A 161 -40.62 -33.25 -15.39
C ARG A 161 -41.43 -33.81 -14.22
N ALA A 162 -41.80 -32.95 -13.26
CA ALA A 162 -42.49 -33.35 -12.01
C ALA A 162 -43.74 -34.23 -12.21
N ARG A 163 -44.64 -33.88 -13.15
CA ARG A 163 -45.85 -34.68 -13.43
C ARG A 163 -45.57 -36.09 -13.97
N LEU A 164 -44.46 -36.24 -14.70
CA LEU A 164 -44.07 -37.55 -15.24
C LEU A 164 -43.39 -38.39 -14.15
N THR A 165 -42.61 -37.74 -13.29
CA THR A 165 -42.05 -38.35 -12.08
C THR A 165 -43.15 -38.93 -11.19
N GLU A 166 -44.22 -38.17 -10.93
CA GLU A 166 -45.37 -38.63 -10.14
C GLU A 166 -46.04 -39.87 -10.76
N LEU A 167 -46.28 -39.85 -12.07
CA LEU A 167 -46.85 -40.99 -12.80
C LEU A 167 -45.98 -42.24 -12.69
N LEU A 168 -44.66 -42.10 -12.86
CA LEU A 168 -43.71 -43.22 -12.79
C LEU A 168 -43.59 -43.78 -11.37
N MET A 169 -43.54 -42.91 -10.35
CA MET A 169 -43.51 -43.34 -8.95
C MET A 169 -44.80 -44.05 -8.52
N GLY A 170 -45.95 -43.71 -9.13
CA GLY A 170 -47.22 -44.40 -8.89
C GLY A 170 -47.38 -45.76 -9.59
N SER A 171 -46.39 -46.22 -10.37
CA SER A 171 -46.47 -47.49 -11.12
C SER A 171 -46.01 -48.72 -10.31
N ASP A 172 -45.51 -48.55 -9.09
CA ASP A 172 -44.89 -49.58 -8.23
C ASP A 172 -43.70 -50.35 -8.87
N LEU A 173 -43.24 -49.93 -10.06
CA LEU A 173 -42.13 -50.55 -10.78
C LEU A 173 -40.75 -50.03 -10.34
N ILE A 174 -40.69 -48.91 -9.61
CA ILE A 174 -39.44 -48.22 -9.27
C ILE A 174 -38.83 -48.78 -7.99
N ARG A 175 -37.57 -49.21 -8.05
CA ARG A 175 -36.84 -49.61 -6.84
C ARG A 175 -36.41 -48.40 -6.00
N PRO A 176 -36.36 -48.52 -4.66
CA PRO A 176 -36.00 -47.41 -3.77
C PRO A 176 -34.67 -46.73 -4.11
N HIS A 177 -33.62 -47.50 -4.43
CA HIS A 177 -32.30 -46.92 -4.75
C HIS A 177 -32.31 -46.07 -6.03
N VAL A 178 -33.12 -46.43 -7.04
CA VAL A 178 -33.26 -45.62 -8.27
C VAL A 178 -34.02 -44.33 -7.98
N ALA A 179 -35.03 -44.40 -7.10
CA ALA A 179 -35.75 -43.21 -6.67
C ALA A 179 -34.85 -42.24 -5.87
N VAL A 180 -33.93 -42.76 -5.05
CA VAL A 180 -32.89 -41.97 -4.38
C VAL A 180 -31.92 -41.37 -5.41
N HIS A 181 -31.45 -42.14 -6.39
CA HIS A 181 -30.60 -41.63 -7.47
C HIS A 181 -31.29 -40.50 -8.26
N ALA A 182 -32.58 -40.67 -8.57
CA ALA A 182 -33.42 -39.66 -9.21
C ALA A 182 -33.51 -38.37 -8.36
N LEU A 183 -33.69 -38.52 -7.04
CA LEU A 183 -33.73 -37.40 -6.09
C LEU A 183 -32.40 -36.63 -6.07
N VAL A 184 -31.27 -37.33 -6.00
CA VAL A 184 -29.93 -36.71 -6.03
C VAL A 184 -29.68 -35.98 -7.35
N ILE A 185 -30.07 -36.56 -8.49
CA ILE A 185 -29.98 -35.92 -9.81
C ILE A 185 -30.80 -34.61 -9.86
N ALA A 186 -32.05 -34.66 -9.39
CA ALA A 186 -32.93 -33.49 -9.36
C ALA A 186 -32.37 -32.38 -8.46
N CYS A 187 -31.77 -32.76 -7.32
CA CYS A 187 -31.10 -31.85 -6.40
C CYS A 187 -29.86 -31.18 -7.01
N CYS A 188 -29.01 -31.93 -7.72
CA CYS A 188 -27.83 -31.36 -8.41
C CYS A 188 -28.21 -30.38 -9.53
N ARG A 189 -29.32 -30.65 -10.22
CA ARG A 189 -29.80 -29.85 -11.35
C ARG A 189 -30.71 -28.69 -10.96
N GLY A 190 -31.19 -28.65 -9.72
CA GLY A 190 -32.02 -27.55 -9.23
C GLY A 190 -33.46 -27.59 -9.71
N PHE A 191 -34.08 -28.77 -9.79
CA PHE A 191 -35.50 -28.90 -10.14
C PHE A 191 -36.36 -29.10 -8.87
N PRO A 192 -36.79 -28.02 -8.19
CA PRO A 192 -37.48 -28.13 -6.91
C PRO A 192 -38.81 -28.88 -7.01
N ASP A 193 -39.53 -28.75 -8.13
CA ASP A 193 -40.81 -29.44 -8.32
C ASP A 193 -40.64 -30.96 -8.41
N VAL A 194 -39.55 -31.43 -9.01
CA VAL A 194 -39.21 -32.86 -9.04
C VAL A 194 -38.77 -33.35 -7.66
N VAL A 195 -37.99 -32.53 -6.95
CA VAL A 195 -37.59 -32.84 -5.56
C VAL A 195 -38.82 -32.96 -4.65
N ASP A 196 -39.74 -32.00 -4.71
CA ASP A 196 -40.98 -31.99 -3.92
C ASP A 196 -41.87 -33.20 -4.24
N THR A 197 -42.04 -33.55 -5.52
CA THR A 197 -42.81 -34.74 -5.92
C THR A 197 -42.18 -36.04 -5.43
N LEU A 198 -40.87 -36.22 -5.59
CA LEU A 198 -40.17 -37.42 -5.09
C LEU A 198 -40.28 -37.55 -3.56
N LEU A 199 -40.14 -36.46 -2.82
CA LEU A 199 -40.29 -36.46 -1.35
C LEU A 199 -41.73 -36.82 -0.95
N LYS A 200 -42.75 -36.29 -1.64
CA LYS A 200 -44.16 -36.66 -1.42
C LYS A 200 -44.46 -38.12 -1.73
N CYS A 201 -43.76 -38.70 -2.70
CA CYS A 201 -43.82 -40.13 -3.01
C CYS A 201 -43.08 -41.03 -2.00
N GLY A 202 -42.52 -40.46 -0.91
CA GLY A 202 -41.92 -41.23 0.17
C GLY A 202 -40.46 -41.64 -0.05
N VAL A 203 -39.74 -40.99 -0.97
CA VAL A 203 -38.31 -41.24 -1.18
C VAL A 203 -37.52 -40.76 0.05
N ASP A 204 -36.63 -41.62 0.56
CA ASP A 204 -35.77 -41.30 1.70
C ASP A 204 -34.74 -40.22 1.33
N ALA A 205 -34.92 -39.02 1.88
CA ALA A 205 -34.03 -37.87 1.69
C ALA A 205 -32.64 -38.05 2.33
N SER A 206 -32.50 -39.00 3.26
CA SER A 206 -31.27 -39.27 4.01
C SER A 206 -30.44 -40.42 3.43
N ALA A 207 -30.97 -41.14 2.45
CA ALA A 207 -30.25 -42.19 1.75
C ALA A 207 -29.06 -41.62 0.97
N THR A 208 -27.99 -42.40 0.92
CA THR A 208 -26.77 -42.06 0.18
C THR A 208 -26.78 -42.69 -1.19
N ASP A 209 -26.32 -41.95 -2.19
CA ASP A 209 -26.13 -42.44 -3.55
C ASP A 209 -24.80 -41.97 -4.11
N ARG A 210 -24.22 -42.78 -5.00
CA ARG A 210 -22.92 -42.49 -5.61
C ARG A 210 -23.11 -41.70 -6.89
N MET A 211 -22.75 -40.41 -6.83
CA MET A 211 -22.98 -39.49 -7.93
C MET A 211 -21.70 -38.74 -8.31
N LEU A 212 -21.58 -38.36 -9.60
CA LEU A 212 -20.50 -37.51 -10.08
C LEU A 212 -20.82 -36.05 -9.76
N LEU A 213 -20.21 -35.52 -8.70
CA LEU A 213 -20.40 -34.14 -8.28
C LEU A 213 -19.43 -33.22 -9.04
N CYS A 214 -20.00 -32.11 -9.51
CA CYS A 214 -19.28 -31.11 -10.29
C CYS A 214 -19.48 -29.71 -9.69
N SER A 215 -18.39 -28.96 -9.57
CA SER A 215 -18.41 -27.56 -9.13
C SER A 215 -17.25 -26.81 -9.77
N SER A 216 -17.45 -25.52 -10.08
CA SER A 216 -16.39 -24.63 -10.57
C SER A 216 -15.52 -24.04 -9.46
N LYS A 217 -16.11 -23.70 -8.29
CA LYS A 217 -15.40 -23.08 -7.15
C LYS A 217 -15.75 -23.71 -5.80
N PRO A 218 -14.87 -24.51 -5.17
CA PRO A 218 -13.64 -25.05 -5.75
C PRO A 218 -13.94 -26.00 -6.91
N SER A 219 -12.95 -26.21 -7.78
CA SER A 219 -13.04 -27.16 -8.89
C SER A 219 -13.19 -28.57 -8.34
N LEU A 220 -14.33 -29.18 -8.59
CA LEU A 220 -14.64 -30.56 -8.21
C LEU A 220 -15.11 -31.32 -9.43
N HIS A 221 -14.57 -32.51 -9.64
CA HIS A 221 -15.06 -33.48 -10.61
C HIS A 221 -14.75 -34.90 -10.09
N ALA A 222 -15.53 -35.33 -9.09
CA ALA A 222 -15.28 -36.57 -8.37
C ALA A 222 -16.57 -37.35 -8.14
N SER A 223 -16.48 -38.68 -8.26
CA SER A 223 -17.55 -39.59 -7.85
C SER A 223 -17.46 -39.76 -6.34
N ALA A 224 -18.53 -39.42 -5.64
CA ALA A 224 -18.60 -39.52 -4.19
C ALA A 224 -19.97 -40.05 -3.75
N ASP A 225 -19.96 -40.79 -2.63
CA ASP A 225 -21.18 -41.16 -1.93
C ASP A 225 -21.70 -39.91 -1.22
N CYS A 226 -22.90 -39.46 -1.59
CA CYS A 226 -23.48 -38.25 -1.05
C CYS A 226 -24.98 -38.41 -0.82
N THR A 227 -25.52 -37.68 0.16
CA THR A 227 -26.97 -37.53 0.31
C THR A 227 -27.49 -36.46 -0.63
N ALA A 228 -28.79 -36.46 -0.89
CA ALA A 228 -29.46 -35.42 -1.68
C ALA A 228 -29.15 -34.01 -1.15
N LEU A 229 -29.01 -33.86 0.17
CA LEU A 229 -28.67 -32.58 0.81
C LEU A 229 -27.24 -32.12 0.46
N VAL A 230 -26.25 -33.01 0.50
CA VAL A 230 -24.86 -32.68 0.12
C VAL A 230 -24.78 -32.30 -1.36
N ALA A 231 -25.43 -33.07 -2.23
CA ALA A 231 -25.54 -32.78 -3.65
C ALA A 231 -26.16 -31.38 -3.92
N ALA A 232 -27.26 -31.05 -3.24
CA ALA A 232 -27.91 -29.75 -3.36
C ALA A 232 -27.01 -28.59 -2.88
N VAL A 233 -26.21 -28.80 -1.82
CA VAL A 233 -25.26 -27.80 -1.31
C VAL A 233 -24.12 -27.56 -2.31
N VAL A 234 -23.49 -28.63 -2.82
CA VAL A 234 -22.39 -28.51 -3.81
C VAL A 234 -22.86 -27.83 -5.09
N ALA A 235 -24.10 -28.11 -5.51
CA ALA A 235 -24.72 -27.46 -6.67
C ALA A 235 -25.31 -26.07 -6.38
N ARG A 236 -25.24 -25.60 -5.12
CA ARG A 236 -25.74 -24.30 -4.63
C ARG A 236 -27.24 -24.09 -4.86
N GLN A 237 -28.03 -25.16 -4.79
CA GLN A 237 -29.47 -25.14 -5.07
C GLN A 237 -30.30 -24.83 -3.82
N VAL A 238 -30.51 -23.54 -3.56
CA VAL A 238 -31.21 -23.00 -2.37
C VAL A 238 -32.59 -23.65 -2.17
N SER A 239 -33.40 -23.74 -3.23
CA SER A 239 -34.76 -24.27 -3.16
C SER A 239 -34.78 -25.76 -2.81
N ALA A 240 -33.85 -26.55 -3.36
CA ALA A 240 -33.75 -27.97 -3.08
C ALA A 240 -33.31 -28.20 -1.62
N VAL A 241 -32.30 -27.47 -1.14
CA VAL A 241 -31.87 -27.52 0.27
C VAL A 241 -33.03 -27.22 1.22
N ARG A 242 -33.82 -26.18 0.94
CA ARG A 242 -34.99 -25.80 1.76
C ARG A 242 -36.01 -26.94 1.84
N LEU A 243 -36.35 -27.56 0.70
CA LEU A 243 -37.33 -28.66 0.65
C LEU A 243 -36.83 -29.89 1.42
N LEU A 244 -35.55 -30.25 1.25
CA LEU A 244 -34.95 -31.39 1.95
C LEU A 244 -34.94 -31.20 3.47
N LEU A 245 -34.59 -30.00 3.96
CA LEU A 245 -34.62 -29.70 5.39
C LEU A 245 -36.05 -29.70 5.95
N GLN A 246 -37.04 -29.20 5.19
CA GLN A 246 -38.46 -29.27 5.57
C GLN A 246 -38.97 -30.71 5.64
N ALA A 247 -38.45 -31.59 4.78
CA ALA A 247 -38.76 -33.02 4.78
C ALA A 247 -38.01 -33.81 5.87
N GLY A 248 -37.20 -33.16 6.71
CA GLY A 248 -36.48 -33.81 7.80
C GLY A 248 -35.22 -34.57 7.38
N ALA A 249 -34.58 -34.18 6.26
CA ALA A 249 -33.31 -34.76 5.85
C ALA A 249 -32.25 -34.63 6.95
N ARG A 250 -31.47 -35.70 7.16
CA ARG A 250 -30.40 -35.76 8.16
C ARG A 250 -29.31 -34.72 7.88
N THR A 251 -28.98 -33.94 8.90
CA THR A 251 -27.91 -32.92 8.85
C THR A 251 -26.62 -33.35 9.53
N ASP A 252 -26.63 -34.50 10.22
CA ASP A 252 -25.49 -35.12 10.92
C ASP A 252 -24.61 -35.96 9.98
N VAL A 253 -24.66 -35.70 8.68
CA VAL A 253 -23.93 -36.43 7.65
C VAL A 253 -22.48 -35.94 7.58
N GLU A 254 -21.54 -36.89 7.61
CA GLU A 254 -20.13 -36.63 7.35
C GLU A 254 -19.86 -36.61 5.84
N VAL A 255 -19.37 -35.47 5.35
CA VAL A 255 -19.06 -35.22 3.95
C VAL A 255 -17.60 -35.53 3.68
N ARG A 256 -17.33 -36.36 2.67
CA ARG A 256 -15.98 -36.77 2.25
C ARG A 256 -15.57 -36.09 0.94
N LEU A 257 -15.69 -34.77 0.91
CA LEU A 257 -15.35 -33.94 -0.26
C LEU A 257 -14.22 -32.95 0.02
N GLY A 258 -13.70 -32.94 1.24
CA GLY A 258 -12.82 -31.87 1.67
C GLY A 258 -11.50 -31.79 0.94
N ALA A 259 -11.09 -30.54 0.68
CA ALA A 259 -9.78 -30.21 0.13
C ALA A 259 -8.81 -29.67 1.20
N TRP A 260 -9.16 -29.69 2.49
CA TRP A 260 -8.34 -29.13 3.56
C TRP A 260 -8.12 -30.13 4.69
N SER A 261 -6.87 -30.55 4.87
CA SER A 261 -6.42 -31.33 6.01
C SER A 261 -5.78 -30.42 7.06
N TRP A 262 -5.96 -30.78 8.33
CA TRP A 262 -5.49 -29.99 9.46
C TRP A 262 -4.61 -30.86 10.36
N ASP A 263 -3.35 -30.47 10.54
CA ASP A 263 -2.49 -31.16 11.50
C ASP A 263 -2.62 -30.51 12.89
N THR A 264 -3.28 -31.22 13.80
CA THR A 264 -3.47 -30.78 15.19
C THR A 264 -2.15 -30.63 15.97
N ALA A 265 -1.04 -31.24 15.51
CA ALA A 265 0.25 -31.22 16.19
C ALA A 265 1.12 -30.02 15.85
N SER A 266 1.20 -29.66 14.57
CA SER A 266 1.92 -28.46 14.11
C SER A 266 1.03 -27.21 14.08
N GLY A 267 -0.28 -27.38 13.94
CA GLY A 267 -1.20 -26.30 13.62
C GLY A 267 -1.08 -25.81 12.17
N GLU A 268 -0.47 -26.63 11.28
CA GLU A 268 -0.35 -26.33 9.86
C GLU A 268 -1.56 -26.83 9.06
N GLU A 269 -1.88 -26.07 8.00
CA GLU A 269 -3.02 -26.30 7.12
C GLU A 269 -2.52 -26.75 5.76
N PHE A 270 -3.00 -27.91 5.31
CA PHE A 270 -2.62 -28.46 4.01
C PHE A 270 -3.83 -28.53 3.09
N ARG A 271 -3.69 -27.94 1.90
CA ARG A 271 -4.64 -28.19 0.83
C ARG A 271 -4.36 -29.58 0.24
N VAL A 272 -5.31 -30.48 0.40
CA VAL A 272 -5.28 -31.84 -0.14
C VAL A 272 -6.21 -31.96 -1.35
N GLY A 273 -6.05 -33.02 -2.14
CA GLY A 273 -6.99 -33.35 -3.21
C GLY A 273 -8.39 -33.61 -2.65
N ALA A 274 -9.43 -33.29 -3.43
CA ALA A 274 -10.82 -33.48 -3.01
C ALA A 274 -11.07 -34.93 -2.55
N GLY A 275 -11.62 -35.08 -1.34
CA GLY A 275 -11.94 -36.39 -0.75
C GLY A 275 -10.76 -37.11 -0.07
N LEU A 276 -9.58 -36.49 -0.04
CA LEU A 276 -8.43 -36.98 0.75
C LEU A 276 -8.38 -36.37 2.16
N ALA A 277 -9.17 -35.33 2.41
CA ALA A 277 -9.29 -34.74 3.73
C ALA A 277 -10.13 -35.60 4.67
N GLU A 278 -10.06 -35.27 5.95
CA GLU A 278 -10.91 -35.82 6.99
C GLU A 278 -12.40 -35.52 6.70
N PRO A 279 -13.32 -36.47 6.98
CA PRO A 279 -14.75 -36.22 6.84
C PRO A 279 -15.19 -35.07 7.73
N TYR A 280 -16.05 -34.18 7.21
CA TYR A 280 -16.49 -32.99 7.94
C TYR A 280 -18.02 -32.81 7.93
N PRO A 281 -18.59 -32.00 8.84
CA PRO A 281 -20.02 -31.72 8.86
C PRO A 281 -20.50 -30.95 7.62
N ILE A 282 -21.77 -31.10 7.25
CA ILE A 282 -22.34 -30.41 6.07
C ILE A 282 -22.25 -28.87 6.11
N THR A 283 -22.18 -28.25 7.29
CA THR A 283 -21.95 -26.80 7.42
C THR A 283 -20.58 -26.38 6.87
N TRP A 284 -19.57 -27.24 6.99
CA TRP A 284 -18.25 -27.04 6.39
C TRP A 284 -18.32 -27.15 4.86
N CYS A 285 -19.10 -28.13 4.36
CA CYS A 285 -19.41 -28.24 2.93
C CYS A 285 -20.03 -26.95 2.38
N ALA A 286 -20.98 -26.36 3.11
CA ALA A 286 -21.66 -25.13 2.70
C ALA A 286 -20.77 -23.88 2.76
N VAL A 287 -19.65 -23.92 3.50
CA VAL A 287 -18.63 -22.87 3.49
C VAL A 287 -17.65 -23.06 2.33
N GLU A 288 -17.26 -24.30 2.05
CA GLU A 288 -16.38 -24.64 0.92
C GLU A 288 -17.07 -24.39 -0.43
N TYR A 289 -18.33 -24.82 -0.56
CA TYR A 289 -19.20 -24.61 -1.73
C TYR A 289 -20.22 -23.50 -1.46
N PHE A 290 -19.73 -22.34 -1.02
CA PHE A 290 -20.59 -21.23 -0.62
C PHE A 290 -21.48 -20.75 -1.77
N GLU A 291 -22.74 -20.54 -1.43
CA GLU A 291 -23.74 -19.90 -2.27
C GLU A 291 -23.74 -18.40 -1.96
N ILE A 292 -23.68 -17.56 -2.99
CA ILE A 292 -23.38 -16.13 -2.89
C ILE A 292 -24.27 -15.35 -1.90
N SER A 293 -25.55 -15.70 -1.78
CA SER A 293 -26.45 -15.02 -0.82
C SER A 293 -26.27 -15.52 0.61
N GLY A 294 -25.61 -16.67 0.80
CA GLY A 294 -25.41 -17.36 2.07
C GLY A 294 -26.69 -17.96 2.65
N THR A 295 -27.73 -18.13 1.84
CA THR A 295 -29.03 -18.66 2.30
C THR A 295 -28.93 -20.11 2.74
N ILE A 296 -28.19 -20.93 1.98
CA ILE A 296 -27.93 -22.34 2.31
C ILE A 296 -27.28 -22.45 3.68
N LEU A 297 -26.20 -21.70 3.90
CA LEU A 297 -25.49 -21.70 5.18
C LEU A 297 -26.42 -21.25 6.33
N ARG A 298 -27.24 -20.20 6.12
CA ARG A 298 -28.23 -19.77 7.13
C ARG A 298 -29.27 -20.83 7.44
N PHE A 299 -29.73 -21.61 6.45
CA PHE A 299 -30.67 -22.70 6.72
C PHE A 299 -30.03 -23.79 7.58
N LEU A 300 -28.80 -24.19 7.29
CA LEU A 300 -28.10 -25.21 8.07
C LEU A 300 -27.82 -24.75 9.51
N LEU A 301 -27.40 -23.48 9.69
CA LEU A 301 -27.10 -22.90 11.01
C LEU A 301 -28.33 -22.73 11.92
N LYS A 302 -29.56 -22.82 11.38
CA LYS A 302 -30.77 -22.89 12.23
C LYS A 302 -30.91 -24.22 12.97
N HIS A 303 -30.34 -25.28 12.40
CA HIS A 303 -30.46 -26.65 12.93
C HIS A 303 -29.17 -27.12 13.62
N LEU A 304 -28.02 -26.48 13.36
CA LEU A 304 -26.71 -26.90 13.82
C LEU A 304 -26.02 -25.80 14.63
N SER A 305 -25.27 -26.19 15.67
CA SER A 305 -24.49 -25.27 16.49
C SER A 305 -23.24 -24.75 15.75
N ILE A 306 -23.08 -23.43 15.72
CA ILE A 306 -22.03 -22.74 14.96
C ILE A 306 -20.63 -22.87 15.58
N ASN A 307 -20.56 -22.98 16.90
CA ASN A 307 -19.31 -22.98 17.68
C ASN A 307 -18.80 -24.39 18.02
N THR A 308 -19.32 -25.43 17.38
CA THR A 308 -18.77 -26.78 17.58
C THR A 308 -17.41 -26.87 16.89
N PRO A 309 -16.31 -27.10 17.63
CA PRO A 309 -15.00 -27.25 17.01
C PRO A 309 -14.92 -28.60 16.29
N HIS A 310 -14.23 -28.61 15.16
CA HIS A 310 -13.89 -29.81 14.40
C HIS A 310 -12.38 -29.89 14.29
N TYR A 311 -11.77 -30.91 14.89
CA TYR A 311 -10.31 -31.04 15.04
C TYR A 311 -9.64 -29.78 15.65
N GLY A 312 -10.29 -29.17 16.65
CA GLY A 312 -9.74 -28.03 17.38
C GLY A 312 -9.93 -26.67 16.71
N ARG A 313 -10.49 -26.60 15.49
CA ARG A 313 -10.80 -25.36 14.78
C ARG A 313 -12.30 -25.13 14.65
N HIS A 314 -12.71 -23.87 14.63
CA HIS A 314 -14.10 -23.46 14.45
C HIS A 314 -14.42 -23.20 12.98
N LEU A 315 -15.71 -23.21 12.62
CA LEU A 315 -16.18 -23.02 11.24
C LEU A 315 -15.70 -21.69 10.62
N ILE A 316 -15.51 -20.65 11.43
CA ILE A 316 -14.95 -19.36 10.96
C ILE A 316 -13.51 -19.49 10.45
N HIS A 317 -12.69 -20.35 11.05
CA HIS A 317 -11.32 -20.61 10.59
C HIS A 317 -11.35 -21.30 9.22
N HIS A 318 -12.30 -22.21 9.01
CA HIS A 318 -12.49 -22.84 7.72
C HIS A 318 -12.92 -21.85 6.64
N ALA A 319 -13.82 -20.92 6.97
CA ALA A 319 -14.22 -19.85 6.04
C ALA A 319 -13.06 -18.95 5.63
N VAL A 320 -12.13 -18.68 6.56
CA VAL A 320 -10.87 -17.99 6.28
C VAL A 320 -10.00 -18.81 5.32
N LEU A 321 -9.84 -20.11 5.54
CA LEU A 321 -9.05 -20.99 4.65
C LEU A 321 -9.62 -21.06 3.23
N CYS A 322 -10.95 -21.10 3.11
CA CYS A 322 -11.62 -21.02 1.82
C CYS A 322 -11.55 -19.62 1.17
N ASN A 323 -10.90 -18.64 1.82
CA ASN A 323 -10.85 -17.23 1.43
C ASN A 323 -12.24 -16.65 1.10
N ASN A 324 -13.22 -16.98 1.94
CA ASN A 324 -14.61 -16.62 1.70
C ASN A 324 -15.12 -15.56 2.67
N ALA A 325 -14.94 -14.30 2.29
CA ALA A 325 -15.41 -13.16 3.07
C ALA A 325 -16.94 -13.13 3.22
N GLY A 326 -17.69 -13.65 2.24
CA GLY A 326 -19.16 -13.76 2.31
C GLY A 326 -19.61 -14.75 3.39
N ALA A 327 -18.96 -15.91 3.44
CA ALA A 327 -19.20 -16.92 4.47
C ALA A 327 -18.87 -16.38 5.88
N ILE A 328 -17.72 -15.72 6.06
CA ILE A 328 -17.34 -15.08 7.33
C ILE A 328 -18.43 -14.09 7.79
N HIS A 329 -18.89 -13.22 6.89
CA HIS A 329 -19.95 -12.25 7.20
C HIS A 329 -21.25 -12.92 7.66
N VAL A 330 -21.65 -14.02 7.01
CA VAL A 330 -22.86 -14.77 7.39
C VAL A 330 -22.67 -15.45 8.74
N LEU A 331 -21.52 -16.08 8.98
CA LEU A 331 -21.21 -16.75 10.24
C LEU A 331 -21.24 -15.77 11.42
N LEU A 332 -20.61 -14.60 11.28
CA LEU A 332 -20.60 -13.57 12.32
C LEU A 332 -22.00 -13.01 12.58
N LYS A 333 -22.80 -12.75 11.54
CA LYS A 333 -24.22 -12.39 11.72
C LYS A 333 -25.05 -13.44 12.43
N CYS A 334 -24.70 -14.71 12.29
CA CYS A 334 -25.34 -15.82 12.97
C CYS A 334 -24.80 -16.08 14.39
N GLY A 335 -23.90 -15.23 14.90
CA GLY A 335 -23.37 -15.34 16.25
C GLY A 335 -22.14 -16.24 16.40
N ALA A 336 -21.37 -16.46 15.32
CA ALA A 336 -20.05 -17.07 15.45
C ALA A 336 -19.13 -16.20 16.30
N ASP A 337 -18.32 -16.84 17.15
CA ASP A 337 -17.33 -16.13 17.96
C ASP A 337 -16.13 -15.69 17.09
N VAL A 338 -15.98 -14.36 16.94
CA VAL A 338 -14.89 -13.72 16.19
C VAL A 338 -13.53 -13.94 16.86
N GLU A 339 -13.53 -14.20 18.16
CA GLU A 339 -12.35 -14.38 19.00
C GLU A 339 -12.04 -15.85 19.30
N SER A 340 -12.73 -16.77 18.62
CA SER A 340 -12.56 -18.20 18.81
C SER A 340 -11.11 -18.63 18.56
N THR A 341 -10.49 -19.32 19.51
CA THR A 341 -9.12 -19.80 19.35
C THR A 341 -9.08 -21.17 18.70
N VAL A 342 -8.02 -21.44 17.94
CA VAL A 342 -7.69 -22.79 17.51
C VAL A 342 -7.01 -23.54 18.65
N LYS A 343 -7.46 -24.76 18.91
CA LYS A 343 -6.89 -25.66 19.91
C LYS A 343 -5.94 -26.64 19.21
N THR A 344 -4.64 -26.52 19.49
CA THR A 344 -3.60 -27.45 19.02
C THR A 344 -3.06 -28.26 20.20
N THR A 345 -2.39 -29.38 19.93
CA THR A 345 -1.80 -30.23 21.00
C THR A 345 -0.64 -29.54 21.73
N LYS A 346 -0.03 -28.51 21.12
CA LYS A 346 1.01 -27.67 21.72
C LYS A 346 0.48 -26.46 22.48
N ASN A 347 -0.84 -26.34 22.65
CA ASN A 347 -1.51 -25.14 23.19
C ASN A 347 -1.13 -23.85 22.44
N ALA A 348 -0.80 -23.92 21.15
CA ALA A 348 -0.63 -22.73 20.33
C ALA A 348 -2.00 -22.05 20.18
N GLU A 349 -2.11 -20.84 20.70
CA GLU A 349 -3.32 -20.02 20.62
C GLU A 349 -3.19 -19.05 19.45
N PHE A 350 -3.99 -19.26 18.41
CA PHE A 350 -4.18 -18.26 17.38
C PHE A 350 -5.68 -18.11 17.05
N ARG A 351 -6.04 -16.92 16.57
CA ARG A 351 -7.41 -16.43 16.38
C ARG A 351 -7.65 -16.24 14.88
N PRO A 352 -8.89 -16.03 14.42
CA PRO A 352 -9.18 -15.82 13.00
C PRO A 352 -8.40 -14.64 12.41
N ILE A 353 -8.23 -13.56 13.17
CA ILE A 353 -7.45 -12.39 12.74
C ILE A 353 -5.99 -12.76 12.43
N HIS A 354 -5.36 -13.58 13.27
CA HIS A 354 -3.98 -14.03 13.07
C HIS A 354 -3.85 -14.91 11.82
N LEU A 355 -4.81 -15.81 11.60
CA LEU A 355 -4.84 -16.69 10.44
C LEU A 355 -5.02 -15.90 9.14
N VAL A 356 -5.97 -14.97 9.11
CA VAL A 356 -6.20 -14.08 7.95
C VAL A 356 -4.95 -13.27 7.63
N CYS A 357 -4.29 -12.71 8.66
CA CYS A 357 -3.07 -11.92 8.48
C CYS A 357 -1.88 -12.77 8.02
N ARG A 358 -1.82 -14.05 8.39
CA ARG A 358 -0.80 -14.99 7.90
C ARG A 358 -0.99 -15.31 6.42
N LEU A 359 -2.24 -15.53 6.00
CA LEU A 359 -2.61 -15.89 4.62
C LEU A 359 -2.69 -14.69 3.67
N GLY A 360 -2.85 -13.47 4.19
CA GLY A 360 -2.89 -12.24 3.41
C GLY A 360 -4.28 -11.88 2.84
N TYR A 361 -5.35 -12.41 3.43
CA TYR A 361 -6.72 -12.23 2.90
C TYR A 361 -7.37 -10.94 3.41
N ALA A 362 -7.00 -9.79 2.82
CA ALA A 362 -7.44 -8.46 3.25
C ALA A 362 -8.97 -8.28 3.28
N THR A 363 -9.71 -8.88 2.34
CA THR A 363 -11.19 -8.82 2.31
C THR A 363 -11.82 -9.57 3.47
N CYS A 364 -11.27 -10.75 3.82
CA CYS A 364 -11.67 -11.50 5.01
C CYS A 364 -11.33 -10.71 6.28
N LEU A 365 -10.17 -10.04 6.30
CA LEU A 365 -9.72 -9.23 7.44
C LEU A 365 -10.67 -8.07 7.70
N GLN A 366 -11.04 -7.34 6.65
CA GLN A 366 -11.99 -6.25 6.74
C GLN A 366 -13.30 -6.71 7.37
N ARG A 367 -13.82 -7.90 7.00
CA ARG A 367 -15.03 -8.46 7.63
C ARG A 367 -14.86 -8.75 9.12
N LEU A 368 -13.71 -9.26 9.56
CA LEU A 368 -13.47 -9.47 10.99
C LEU A 368 -13.42 -8.14 11.75
N VAL A 369 -12.74 -7.14 11.18
CA VAL A 369 -12.63 -5.78 11.74
C VAL A 369 -14.00 -5.11 11.84
N ASP A 370 -14.83 -5.20 10.81
CA ASP A 370 -16.19 -4.62 10.78
C ASP A 370 -17.07 -5.14 11.93
N PHE A 371 -16.81 -6.36 12.42
CA PHE A 371 -17.53 -6.98 13.53
C PHE A 371 -16.83 -6.81 14.90
N GLY A 372 -15.77 -6.00 14.97
CA GLY A 372 -15.14 -5.59 16.23
C GLY A 372 -14.19 -6.63 16.84
N CYS A 373 -13.34 -7.27 16.05
CA CYS A 373 -12.29 -8.14 16.56
C CYS A 373 -11.21 -7.38 17.36
N ASP A 374 -10.55 -8.08 18.29
CA ASP A 374 -9.45 -7.52 19.07
C ASP A 374 -8.15 -7.47 18.25
N LEU A 375 -7.83 -6.27 17.76
CA LEU A 375 -6.63 -5.98 16.99
C LEU A 375 -5.32 -6.10 17.81
N SER A 376 -5.43 -6.02 19.13
CA SER A 376 -4.29 -6.11 20.06
C SER A 376 -4.03 -7.52 20.57
N SER A 377 -4.87 -8.47 20.17
CA SER A 377 -4.71 -9.88 20.51
C SER A 377 -3.34 -10.41 20.06
N LYS A 378 -2.81 -11.34 20.85
CA LYS A 378 -1.47 -11.89 20.67
C LYS A 378 -1.54 -13.41 20.47
N THR A 379 -0.63 -13.93 19.67
CA THR A 379 -0.36 -15.37 19.57
C THR A 379 0.45 -15.88 20.78
N ASP A 380 0.70 -17.18 20.80
CA ASP A 380 1.66 -17.84 21.71
C ASP A 380 3.07 -17.22 21.69
N THR A 381 3.55 -16.79 20.52
CA THR A 381 4.82 -16.05 20.37
C THR A 381 4.73 -14.58 20.82
N GLY A 382 3.53 -14.10 21.15
CA GLY A 382 3.27 -12.70 21.47
C GLY A 382 3.11 -11.80 20.24
N ASP A 383 3.08 -12.36 19.03
CA ASP A 383 2.95 -11.59 17.80
C ASP A 383 1.50 -11.09 17.67
N THR A 384 1.34 -9.80 17.37
CA THR A 384 0.03 -9.22 17.02
C THR A 384 -0.26 -9.40 15.54
N ALA A 385 -1.50 -9.14 15.12
CA ALA A 385 -1.89 -9.16 13.71
C ALA A 385 -0.97 -8.30 12.81
N LEU A 386 -0.57 -7.09 13.27
CA LEU A 386 0.38 -6.22 12.56
C LEU A 386 1.76 -6.88 12.37
N MET A 387 2.26 -7.55 13.40
CA MET A 387 3.55 -8.24 13.34
C MET A 387 3.52 -9.42 12.38
N ILE A 388 2.41 -10.16 12.34
CA ILE A 388 2.20 -11.25 11.37
C ILE A 388 2.19 -10.68 9.94
N CYS A 389 1.45 -9.59 9.68
CA CYS A 389 1.49 -8.94 8.37
C CYS A 389 2.90 -8.52 7.96
N ALA A 390 3.70 -7.99 8.90
CA ALA A 390 5.09 -7.62 8.64
C ALA A 390 6.02 -8.81 8.40
N LYS A 391 5.79 -9.92 9.09
CA LYS A 391 6.55 -11.17 8.91
C LYS A 391 6.32 -11.78 7.52
N TYR A 392 5.08 -11.78 7.05
CA TYR A 392 4.68 -12.39 5.77
C TYR A 392 4.54 -11.39 4.60
N ARG A 393 4.84 -10.10 4.83
CA ARG A 393 4.87 -9.02 3.81
C ARG A 393 3.51 -8.72 3.16
N HIS A 394 2.44 -8.74 3.95
CA HIS A 394 1.08 -8.50 3.46
C HIS A 394 0.67 -7.03 3.57
N GLU A 395 0.93 -6.26 2.50
CA GLU A 395 0.67 -4.81 2.41
C GLU A 395 -0.78 -4.44 2.68
N GLU A 396 -1.73 -5.08 1.99
CA GLU A 396 -3.15 -4.73 2.07
C GLU A 396 -3.76 -5.07 3.44
N CYS A 397 -3.33 -6.17 4.07
CA CYS A 397 -3.76 -6.49 5.43
C CYS A 397 -3.22 -5.47 6.44
N LEU A 398 -1.96 -5.05 6.29
CA LEU A 398 -1.37 -4.04 7.15
C LEU A 398 -2.11 -2.69 7.02
N LYS A 399 -2.48 -2.29 5.79
CA LYS A 399 -3.31 -1.09 5.53
C LYS A 399 -4.65 -1.17 6.28
N VAL A 400 -5.37 -2.29 6.14
CA VAL A 400 -6.66 -2.50 6.82
C VAL A 400 -6.53 -2.37 8.34
N LEU A 401 -5.53 -3.02 8.94
CA LEU A 401 -5.29 -2.95 10.39
C LEU A 401 -4.91 -1.53 10.85
N ALA A 402 -4.04 -0.84 10.11
CA ALA A 402 -3.64 0.52 10.44
C ALA A 402 -4.81 1.51 10.37
N LEU A 403 -5.66 1.38 9.34
CA LEU A 403 -6.89 2.18 9.21
C LEU A 403 -7.89 1.89 10.34
N ALA A 404 -7.98 0.61 10.76
CA ALA A 404 -8.81 0.16 11.87
C ALA A 404 -8.31 0.64 13.25
N GLY A 405 -7.09 1.17 13.34
CA GLY A 405 -6.50 1.66 14.59
C GLY A 405 -5.74 0.61 15.39
N ALA A 406 -5.18 -0.40 14.72
CA ALA A 406 -4.27 -1.35 15.37
C ALA A 406 -3.05 -0.63 15.96
N ASP A 407 -2.58 -1.11 17.12
CA ASP A 407 -1.53 -0.47 17.91
C ASP A 407 -0.12 -0.89 17.47
N PHE A 408 0.65 0.08 16.96
CA PHE A 408 2.04 -0.10 16.52
C PHE A 408 3.04 -0.07 17.70
N GLY A 409 2.62 0.33 18.90
CA GLY A 409 3.44 0.41 20.11
C GLY A 409 3.67 -0.93 20.82
N LEU A 410 3.01 -2.00 20.37
CA LEU A 410 3.11 -3.32 20.97
C LEU A 410 4.40 -4.05 20.55
N VAL A 411 4.87 -4.94 21.44
CA VAL A 411 6.02 -5.83 21.19
C VAL A 411 5.65 -7.29 21.49
N ASN A 412 6.32 -8.21 20.78
CA ASN A 412 6.19 -9.65 21.01
C ASN A 412 7.02 -10.12 22.23
N THR A 413 6.98 -11.42 22.53
CA THR A 413 7.74 -11.99 23.67
C THR A 413 9.26 -11.81 23.53
N ALA A 414 9.77 -11.72 22.31
CA ALA A 414 11.18 -11.44 22.02
C ALA A 414 11.54 -9.94 22.06
N GLY A 415 10.58 -9.06 22.37
CA GLY A 415 10.78 -7.60 22.39
C GLY A 415 10.87 -6.96 21.00
N GLN A 416 10.51 -7.68 19.94
CA GLN A 416 10.55 -7.16 18.58
C GLN A 416 9.33 -6.28 18.28
N THR A 417 9.57 -5.19 17.56
CA THR A 417 8.54 -4.27 17.06
C THR A 417 8.13 -4.66 15.64
N VAL A 418 6.99 -4.14 15.17
CA VAL A 418 6.54 -4.36 13.78
C VAL A 418 7.62 -3.91 12.77
N SER A 419 8.22 -2.74 12.99
CA SER A 419 9.31 -2.21 12.14
C SER A 419 10.56 -3.10 12.16
N SER A 420 10.92 -3.66 13.32
CA SER A 420 12.05 -4.58 13.44
C SER A 420 11.78 -5.87 12.66
N ILE A 421 10.59 -6.43 12.76
CA ILE A 421 10.19 -7.66 12.04
C ILE A 421 10.20 -7.41 10.53
N ALA A 422 9.65 -6.28 10.07
CA ALA A 422 9.69 -5.90 8.66
C ALA A 422 11.13 -5.77 8.15
N GLY A 423 12.02 -5.14 8.94
CA GLY A 423 13.44 -5.02 8.62
C GLY A 423 14.17 -6.36 8.54
N SER A 424 14.01 -7.23 9.53
CA SER A 424 14.62 -8.58 9.54
C SER A 424 14.15 -9.44 8.38
N ASN A 425 12.93 -9.23 7.88
CA ASN A 425 12.38 -9.92 6.72
C ASN A 425 12.61 -9.18 5.40
N GLN A 426 13.54 -8.21 5.33
CA GLN A 426 13.88 -7.44 4.11
C GLN A 426 12.71 -6.68 3.48
N TRP A 427 11.70 -6.31 4.28
CA TRP A 427 10.50 -5.60 3.85
C TRP A 427 10.36 -4.22 4.49
N GLY A 428 11.48 -3.57 4.81
CA GLY A 428 11.48 -2.24 5.43
C GLY A 428 10.87 -1.14 4.55
N LEU A 429 11.18 -1.12 3.25
CA LEU A 429 10.66 -0.11 2.32
C LEU A 429 9.16 -0.26 2.05
N GLY A 430 8.67 -1.51 1.84
CA GLY A 430 7.25 -1.78 1.64
C GLY A 430 6.43 -1.44 2.88
N PHE A 431 6.90 -1.83 4.06
CA PHE A 431 6.31 -1.41 5.34
C PHE A 431 6.25 0.11 5.47
N GLN A 432 7.35 0.80 5.16
CA GLN A 432 7.41 2.26 5.21
C GLN A 432 6.39 2.91 4.29
N GLN A 433 6.29 2.46 3.04
CA GLN A 433 5.31 3.01 2.09
C GLN A 433 3.87 2.83 2.59
N VAL A 434 3.52 1.65 3.09
CA VAL A 434 2.17 1.37 3.60
C VAL A 434 1.80 2.32 4.75
N VAL A 435 2.68 2.48 5.74
CA VAL A 435 2.43 3.37 6.88
C VAL A 435 2.31 4.83 6.42
N LEU A 436 3.14 5.26 5.47
CA LEU A 436 3.05 6.61 4.90
C LEU A 436 1.74 6.83 4.12
N ASP A 437 1.27 5.84 3.37
CA ASP A 437 0.00 5.93 2.63
C ASP A 437 -1.19 6.07 3.59
N VAL A 438 -1.19 5.36 4.72
CA VAL A 438 -2.21 5.48 5.76
C VAL A 438 -2.22 6.88 6.38
N ILE A 439 -1.03 7.44 6.65
CA ILE A 439 -0.88 8.80 7.18
C ILE A 439 -1.35 9.84 6.17
N LYS A 440 -1.00 9.69 4.89
CA LYS A 440 -1.46 10.56 3.80
C LYS A 440 -2.97 10.52 3.62
N ALA A 441 -3.62 9.39 3.89
CA ALA A 441 -5.07 9.27 3.93
C ALA A 441 -5.71 9.99 5.14
N GLY A 442 -4.92 10.59 6.04
CA GLY A 442 -5.39 11.38 7.17
C GLY A 442 -5.58 10.58 8.47
N LYS A 443 -5.19 9.30 8.51
CA LYS A 443 -5.28 8.47 9.70
C LYS A 443 -3.90 8.35 10.37
N ILE A 444 -3.81 8.75 11.64
CA ILE A 444 -2.58 8.57 12.43
C ILE A 444 -2.56 7.14 12.98
N PRO A 445 -1.51 6.35 12.73
CA PRO A 445 -1.37 5.02 13.34
C PRO A 445 -1.32 5.13 14.86
N CYS A 446 -2.12 4.30 15.54
CA CYS A 446 -2.21 4.29 17.00
C CYS A 446 -0.93 3.72 17.62
N SER A 447 -0.53 4.27 18.77
CA SER A 447 0.62 3.78 19.53
C SER A 447 0.38 3.95 21.02
N SER A 448 0.32 2.84 21.78
CA SER A 448 0.30 2.88 23.25
C SER A 448 1.66 3.24 23.85
N ASN A 449 2.74 3.07 23.09
CA ASN A 449 4.10 3.32 23.53
C ASN A 449 4.86 4.14 22.48
N ALA A 450 4.89 5.46 22.68
CA ALA A 450 5.58 6.40 21.79
C ALA A 450 7.08 6.12 21.65
N SER A 451 7.69 5.43 22.63
CA SER A 451 9.09 5.03 22.60
C SER A 451 9.37 3.82 21.69
N VAL A 452 8.34 3.05 21.36
CA VAL A 452 8.38 1.93 20.40
C VAL A 452 8.03 2.43 19.01
N PHE A 453 6.94 3.20 18.90
CA PHE A 453 6.50 3.77 17.64
C PHE A 453 5.93 5.16 17.84
N SER A 454 6.49 6.14 17.13
CA SER A 454 5.95 7.49 17.00
C SER A 454 5.76 7.81 15.53
N ALA A 455 4.51 8.08 15.12
CA ALA A 455 4.18 8.43 13.74
C ALA A 455 4.98 9.65 13.25
N LEU A 456 5.16 10.65 14.11
CA LEU A 456 5.94 11.84 13.78
C LEU A 456 7.42 11.51 13.53
N MET A 457 8.04 10.72 14.42
CA MET A 457 9.44 10.29 14.23
C MET A 457 9.60 9.43 12.97
N PHE A 458 8.62 8.55 12.72
CA PHE A 458 8.62 7.67 11.57
C PHE A 458 8.61 8.47 10.25
N VAL A 459 7.74 9.47 10.13
CA VAL A 459 7.67 10.35 8.96
C VAL A 459 8.89 11.27 8.87
N ALA A 460 9.38 11.79 9.99
CA ALA A 460 10.61 12.58 10.04
C ALA A 460 11.83 11.79 9.54
N GLN A 461 11.90 10.50 9.85
CA GLN A 461 12.97 9.61 9.39
C GLN A 461 12.87 9.32 7.88
N SER A 462 11.66 9.16 7.34
CA SER A 462 11.44 8.93 5.90
C SER A 462 11.66 10.19 5.06
N GLY A 463 11.40 11.38 5.62
CA GLY A 463 11.48 12.65 4.90
C GLY A 463 10.28 12.92 3.98
N ASP A 464 9.17 12.19 4.15
CA ASP A 464 7.98 12.35 3.31
C ASP A 464 7.19 13.62 3.67
N ILE A 465 7.22 14.58 2.75
CA ILE A 465 6.65 15.92 2.93
C ILE A 465 5.12 15.89 3.04
N GLU A 466 4.45 15.07 2.26
CA GLU A 466 2.98 15.04 2.22
C GLU A 466 2.42 14.33 3.46
N ALA A 467 3.03 13.23 3.88
CA ALA A 467 2.70 12.59 5.15
C ALA A 467 2.95 13.53 6.34
N LEU A 468 4.03 14.33 6.29
CA LEU A 468 4.35 15.27 7.36
C LEU A 468 3.34 16.42 7.45
N LYS A 469 2.91 16.97 6.31
CA LYS A 469 1.81 17.95 6.26
C LYS A 469 0.52 17.38 6.82
N ALA A 470 0.18 16.15 6.46
CA ALA A 470 -1.02 15.47 6.95
C ALA A 470 -1.00 15.29 8.48
N LEU A 471 0.18 15.00 9.06
CA LEU A 471 0.35 14.97 10.51
C LEU A 471 0.23 16.38 11.11
N ILE A 472 1.01 17.36 10.65
CA ILE A 472 1.04 18.72 11.23
C ILE A 472 -0.34 19.39 11.22
N GLY A 473 -1.19 19.08 10.24
CA GLY A 473 -2.57 19.59 10.19
C GLY A 473 -3.49 19.12 11.32
N GLN A 474 -3.07 18.16 12.15
CA GLN A 474 -3.85 17.60 13.24
C GLN A 474 -3.63 18.39 14.54
N PRO A 475 -4.69 18.72 15.29
CA PRO A 475 -4.63 19.68 16.40
C PRO A 475 -3.81 19.21 17.62
N ASP A 476 -3.68 17.90 17.83
CA ASP A 476 -3.11 17.33 19.06
C ASP A 476 -1.67 16.80 18.92
N ILE A 477 -0.98 17.09 17.81
CA ILE A 477 0.38 16.58 17.60
C ILE A 477 1.40 17.41 18.37
N ASN A 478 2.09 16.74 19.29
CA ASN A 478 3.27 17.29 19.94
C ASN A 478 4.50 17.18 19.02
N LEU A 479 4.87 18.29 18.38
CA LEU A 479 6.04 18.39 17.49
C LEU A 479 7.38 18.22 18.24
N ASP A 480 7.37 18.49 19.55
CA ASP A 480 8.55 18.54 20.41
C ASP A 480 8.77 17.25 21.20
N HIS A 481 8.00 16.21 20.91
CA HIS A 481 8.22 14.88 21.48
C HIS A 481 9.65 14.41 21.19
N GLN A 482 10.35 13.91 22.21
CA GLN A 482 11.69 13.32 22.08
C GLN A 482 11.66 11.80 22.28
N ASP A 483 12.42 11.07 21.47
CA ASP A 483 12.57 9.62 21.63
C ASP A 483 13.45 9.24 22.85
N LYS A 484 13.74 7.95 23.03
CA LYS A 484 14.58 7.46 24.15
C LYS A 484 15.99 8.07 24.19
N ASN A 485 16.50 8.52 23.04
CA ASN A 485 17.82 9.12 22.90
C ASN A 485 17.77 10.65 22.99
N GLY A 486 16.58 11.23 23.19
CA GLY A 486 16.38 12.67 23.22
C GLY A 486 16.24 13.30 21.83
N PHE A 487 16.05 12.52 20.75
CA PHE A 487 15.89 13.11 19.41
C PHE A 487 14.46 13.58 19.21
N SER A 488 14.29 14.86 18.81
CA SER A 488 13.03 15.42 18.30
C SER A 488 12.87 15.16 16.80
N ALA A 489 11.67 15.33 16.24
CA ALA A 489 11.44 15.18 14.80
C ALA A 489 12.33 16.13 13.96
N VAL A 490 12.55 17.34 14.45
CA VAL A 490 13.44 18.34 13.82
C VAL A 490 14.90 17.87 13.85
N MET A 491 15.34 17.22 14.92
CA MET A 491 16.67 16.62 14.98
C MET A 491 16.82 15.45 14.02
N VAL A 492 15.81 14.58 13.92
CA VAL A 492 15.85 13.42 13.01
C VAL A 492 15.93 13.87 11.55
N THR A 493 15.11 14.86 11.15
CA THR A 493 15.17 15.42 9.79
C THR A 493 16.54 16.06 9.49
N ALA A 494 17.11 16.79 10.45
CA ALA A 494 18.45 17.38 10.31
C ALA A 494 19.57 16.34 10.23
N LEU A 495 19.51 15.29 11.06
CA LEU A 495 20.45 14.17 11.05
C LEU A 495 20.38 13.37 9.74
N LYS A 496 19.19 13.19 9.18
CA LYS A 496 18.99 12.47 7.90
C LYS A 496 19.19 13.32 6.65
N GLY A 497 19.34 14.64 6.79
CA GLY A 497 19.55 15.55 5.67
C GLY A 497 18.28 15.98 4.92
N HIS A 498 17.10 15.80 5.53
CA HIS A 498 15.79 16.11 4.93
C HIS A 498 15.40 17.58 5.12
N VAL A 499 15.98 18.47 4.30
CA VAL A 499 15.85 19.93 4.41
C VAL A 499 14.40 20.42 4.33
N GLU A 500 13.60 19.93 3.38
CA GLU A 500 12.21 20.39 3.21
C GLU A 500 11.30 19.93 4.36
N ALA A 501 11.53 18.72 4.89
CA ALA A 501 10.81 18.21 6.05
C ALA A 501 11.15 19.03 7.30
N PHE A 502 12.44 19.38 7.46
CA PHE A 502 12.90 20.29 8.50
C PHE A 502 12.25 21.67 8.38
N ARG A 503 12.19 22.24 7.16
CA ARG A 503 11.52 23.52 6.88
C ARG A 503 10.06 23.48 7.32
N LEU A 504 9.32 22.43 6.97
CA LEU A 504 7.92 22.30 7.39
C LEU A 504 7.77 22.28 8.92
N LEU A 505 8.59 21.49 9.63
CA LEU A 505 8.51 21.40 11.09
C LEU A 505 8.82 22.73 11.79
N VAL A 506 9.85 23.44 11.33
CA VAL A 506 10.24 24.75 11.89
C VAL A 506 9.12 25.77 11.69
N TYR A 507 8.51 25.81 10.50
CA TYR A 507 7.41 26.72 10.21
C TYR A 507 6.10 26.35 10.93
N ALA A 508 5.94 25.07 11.29
CA ALA A 508 4.86 24.59 12.16
C ALA A 508 5.08 24.93 13.65
N GLY A 509 6.28 25.41 14.02
CA GLY A 509 6.57 25.88 15.37
C GLY A 509 7.36 24.91 16.26
N ALA A 510 7.95 23.85 15.68
CA ALA A 510 8.77 22.92 16.43
C ALA A 510 10.03 23.59 17.04
N ASP A 511 10.39 23.19 18.26
CA ASP A 511 11.51 23.76 19.00
C ASP A 511 12.86 23.19 18.53
N VAL A 512 13.59 24.01 17.78
CA VAL A 512 14.94 23.74 17.29
C VAL A 512 16.01 23.73 18.39
N LYS A 513 15.69 24.23 19.59
CA LYS A 513 16.65 24.39 20.71
C LYS A 513 16.73 23.18 21.62
N LEU A 514 15.82 22.23 21.46
CA LEU A 514 15.87 20.96 22.17
C LEU A 514 17.26 20.35 22.00
N LYS A 515 17.68 19.57 23.00
CA LYS A 515 18.95 18.86 23.00
C LYS A 515 18.71 17.37 23.13
N SER A 516 19.47 16.58 22.37
CA SER A 516 19.56 15.14 22.56
C SER A 516 20.20 14.81 23.91
N ASN A 517 20.19 13.54 24.31
CA ASN A 517 20.88 13.10 25.52
C ASN A 517 22.42 13.33 25.43
N ALA A 518 22.96 13.46 24.22
CA ALA A 518 24.36 13.83 23.97
C ALA A 518 24.60 15.36 23.96
N GLY A 519 23.56 16.17 24.18
CA GLY A 519 23.63 17.63 24.19
C GLY A 519 23.57 18.28 22.81
N GLU A 520 23.27 17.51 21.76
CA GLU A 520 23.25 17.96 20.36
C GLU A 520 21.91 18.60 20.02
N THR A 521 21.95 19.71 19.26
CA THR A 521 20.78 20.37 18.70
C THR A 521 20.55 19.89 17.26
N ALA A 522 19.39 20.21 16.67
CA ALA A 522 19.14 19.87 15.27
C ALA A 522 20.19 20.47 14.32
N LEU A 523 20.68 21.67 14.60
CA LEU A 523 21.72 22.31 13.79
C LEU A 523 23.08 21.63 13.93
N SER A 524 23.51 21.24 15.13
CA SER A 524 24.76 20.50 15.29
C SER A 524 24.71 19.14 14.59
N LEU A 525 23.56 18.48 14.58
CA LEU A 525 23.37 17.22 13.84
C LEU A 525 23.41 17.43 12.31
N SER A 526 23.02 18.60 11.82
CA SER A 526 23.09 18.94 10.40
C SER A 526 24.53 19.14 9.90
N GLU A 527 25.51 19.40 10.78
CA GLU A 527 26.91 19.61 10.42
C GLU A 527 27.55 18.35 9.81
N PHE A 528 27.03 17.17 10.17
CA PHE A 528 27.47 15.89 9.61
C PHE A 528 26.92 15.62 8.20
N ASN A 529 26.05 16.48 7.66
CA ASN A 529 25.46 16.35 6.35
C ASN A 529 26.07 17.31 5.31
N GLN A 530 26.07 16.89 4.04
CA GLN A 530 26.53 17.73 2.93
C GLN A 530 25.65 18.98 2.73
N ASN A 531 24.40 18.93 3.19
CA ASN A 531 23.39 19.97 3.01
C ASN A 531 23.35 21.00 4.16
N ARG A 532 24.37 21.08 5.02
CA ARG A 532 24.37 21.95 6.22
C ARG A 532 23.98 23.40 5.92
N ASP A 533 24.44 23.95 4.80
CA ASP A 533 24.24 25.35 4.43
C ASP A 533 22.75 25.63 4.14
N LEU A 534 21.99 24.62 3.70
CA LEU A 534 20.56 24.73 3.46
C LEU A 534 19.75 24.76 4.76
N PHE A 535 20.16 24.00 5.80
CA PHE A 535 19.54 24.07 7.12
C PHE A 535 19.75 25.45 7.77
N GLU A 536 20.97 25.99 7.71
CA GLU A 536 21.24 27.35 8.15
C GLU A 536 20.41 28.38 7.37
N LYS A 537 20.23 28.17 6.05
CA LYS A 537 19.40 29.03 5.20
C LYS A 537 17.94 29.03 5.64
N VAL A 538 17.36 27.87 5.87
CA VAL A 538 15.96 27.74 6.33
C VAL A 538 15.77 28.46 7.67
N MET A 539 16.71 28.30 8.60
CA MET A 539 16.65 28.97 9.90
C MET A 539 16.79 30.49 9.79
N LEU A 540 17.63 30.98 8.88
CA LEU A 540 17.77 32.40 8.59
C LEU A 540 16.47 32.97 8.01
N GLU A 541 15.88 32.33 7.00
CA GLU A 541 14.60 32.73 6.41
C GLU A 541 13.50 32.78 7.46
N TYR A 542 13.38 31.74 8.29
CA TYR A 542 12.41 31.69 9.38
C TYR A 542 12.58 32.85 10.37
N ALA A 543 13.82 33.17 10.77
CA ALA A 543 14.11 34.29 11.66
C ALA A 543 13.76 35.65 11.03
N LEU A 544 14.03 35.82 9.73
CA LEU A 544 13.68 37.02 8.98
C LEU A 544 12.16 37.20 8.85
N GLU A 545 11.39 36.12 8.75
CA GLU A 545 9.93 36.20 8.61
C GLU A 545 9.18 36.30 9.95
N LYS A 546 9.48 35.44 10.93
CA LYS A 546 8.69 35.30 12.18
C LYS A 546 9.25 36.07 13.38
N GLY A 547 10.49 36.53 13.31
CA GLY A 547 11.11 37.33 14.38
C GLY A 547 11.46 36.56 15.67
N TYR A 548 11.99 37.30 16.65
CA TYR A 548 12.77 36.83 17.81
C TYR A 548 12.19 35.76 18.74
N ARG A 549 10.93 35.35 18.62
CA ARG A 549 10.28 34.55 19.68
C ARG A 549 10.82 33.12 19.79
N ASN A 550 11.24 32.50 18.68
CA ASN A 550 11.74 31.11 18.68
C ASN A 550 13.24 31.00 18.33
N ALA A 551 13.89 32.09 17.89
CA ALA A 551 15.29 32.08 17.44
C ALA A 551 16.33 32.30 18.55
N GLY A 552 15.93 32.48 19.82
CA GLY A 552 16.85 32.75 20.94
C GLY A 552 17.78 31.57 21.25
N GLY A 553 18.86 31.44 20.49
CA GLY A 553 19.84 30.35 20.47
C GLY A 553 20.47 30.17 19.08
N PHE A 554 19.68 30.42 18.02
CA PHE A 554 20.18 30.49 16.65
C PHE A 554 20.78 31.87 16.39
N CYS A 555 22.09 31.88 16.12
CA CYS A 555 22.85 33.07 15.82
C CYS A 555 22.59 33.57 14.39
N ALA A 556 21.35 33.95 14.06
CA ALA A 556 20.92 34.33 12.70
C ALA A 556 21.83 35.39 12.06
N LEU A 557 22.24 36.40 12.82
CA LEU A 557 23.16 37.44 12.36
C LEU A 557 24.56 36.90 12.04
N HIS A 558 25.02 35.90 12.78
CA HIS A 558 26.30 35.21 12.51
C HIS A 558 26.24 34.40 11.23
N CYS A 559 25.14 33.67 10.99
CA CYS A 559 24.93 32.92 9.75
C CYS A 559 24.85 33.87 8.54
N ALA A 560 24.07 34.96 8.63
CA ALA A 560 24.00 35.96 7.56
C ALA A 560 25.38 36.57 7.27
N ALA A 561 26.15 36.86 8.32
CA ALA A 561 27.48 37.44 8.18
C ALA A 561 28.50 36.47 7.57
N ARG A 562 28.49 35.20 8.00
CA ARG A 562 29.32 34.12 7.44
C ARG A 562 29.01 33.87 5.96
N ARG A 563 27.74 34.00 5.54
CA ARG A 563 27.32 33.77 4.15
C ARG A 563 27.48 34.99 3.24
N GLY A 564 27.81 36.15 3.79
CA GLY A 564 27.93 37.39 3.02
C GLY A 564 26.60 37.99 2.58
N ASP A 565 25.48 37.60 3.21
CA ASP A 565 24.13 38.04 2.84
C ASP A 565 23.87 39.45 3.37
N LEU A 566 24.25 40.45 2.58
CA LEU A 566 24.17 41.86 2.93
C LEU A 566 22.74 42.30 3.30
N GLU A 567 21.74 41.83 2.56
CA GLU A 567 20.34 42.23 2.78
C GLU A 567 19.77 41.58 4.04
N ALA A 568 20.08 40.31 4.30
CA ALA A 568 19.71 39.67 5.56
C ALA A 568 20.36 40.38 6.77
N VAL A 569 21.64 40.76 6.67
CA VAL A 569 22.32 41.54 7.73
C VAL A 569 21.63 42.88 7.94
N LYS A 570 21.28 43.63 6.88
CA LYS A 570 20.54 44.90 7.01
C LYS A 570 19.20 44.72 7.71
N LEU A 571 18.44 43.69 7.35
CA LEU A 571 17.13 43.44 7.94
C LEU A 571 17.24 43.05 9.42
N LEU A 572 18.20 42.18 9.76
CA LEU A 572 18.41 41.75 11.15
C LEU A 572 18.90 42.91 12.02
N THR A 573 19.88 43.70 11.57
CA THR A 573 20.33 44.88 12.34
C THR A 573 19.23 45.93 12.46
N GLY A 574 18.42 46.13 11.42
CA GLY A 574 17.23 46.99 11.47
C GLY A 574 16.15 46.52 12.46
N LYS A 575 16.08 45.21 12.73
CA LYS A 575 15.22 44.61 13.77
C LYS A 575 15.84 44.67 15.18
N GLY A 576 16.99 45.32 15.36
CA GLY A 576 17.64 45.52 16.65
C GLY A 576 18.50 44.35 17.13
N TYR A 577 18.96 43.47 16.22
CA TYR A 577 19.92 42.41 16.59
C TYR A 577 21.24 43.05 17.00
N ASP A 578 21.74 42.69 18.18
CA ASP A 578 23.03 43.17 18.67
C ASP A 578 24.17 42.57 17.83
N VAL A 579 24.89 43.46 17.15
CA VAL A 579 25.99 43.15 16.23
C VAL A 579 27.26 42.68 16.92
N ASN A 580 27.32 42.77 18.26
CA ASN A 580 28.50 42.43 19.05
C ASN A 580 28.34 41.17 19.90
N VAL A 581 27.17 40.51 19.86
CA VAL A 581 26.95 39.25 20.59
C VAL A 581 27.89 38.19 20.03
N PRO A 582 28.70 37.51 20.87
CA PRO A 582 29.50 36.37 20.43
C PRO A 582 28.66 35.08 20.36
N ASP A 583 29.03 34.18 19.44
CA ASP A 583 28.55 32.80 19.42
C ASP A 583 29.23 31.94 20.50
N GLY A 584 28.91 30.64 20.54
CA GLY A 584 29.46 29.70 21.53
C GLY A 584 30.97 29.53 21.52
N GLU A 585 31.64 29.87 20.40
CA GLU A 585 33.10 29.82 20.23
C GLU A 585 33.76 31.21 20.39
N GLY A 586 32.96 32.22 20.76
CA GLY A 586 33.40 33.59 20.93
C GLY A 586 33.52 34.40 19.63
N TYR A 587 33.04 33.89 18.49
CA TYR A 587 33.04 34.65 17.24
C TYR A 587 31.89 35.65 17.22
N THR A 588 32.16 36.90 16.85
CA THR A 588 31.12 37.88 16.54
C THR A 588 30.70 37.81 15.08
N PRO A 589 29.55 38.37 14.66
CA PRO A 589 29.17 38.44 13.26
C PRO A 589 30.24 39.08 12.38
N LEU A 590 30.90 40.14 12.87
CA LEU A 590 32.00 40.81 12.17
C LEU A 590 33.20 39.87 11.96
N MET A 591 33.55 39.06 12.96
CA MET A 591 34.65 38.09 12.83
C MET A 591 34.37 37.03 11.77
N LEU A 592 33.13 36.55 11.67
CA LEU A 592 32.75 35.57 10.65
C LEU A 592 32.77 36.17 9.25
N ALA A 593 32.19 37.36 9.06
CA ALA A 593 32.28 38.08 7.78
C ALA A 593 33.73 38.37 7.37
N ALA A 594 34.56 38.75 8.35
CA ALA A 594 35.99 39.00 8.15
C ALA A 594 36.74 37.74 7.74
N ARG A 595 36.47 36.62 8.41
CA ARG A 595 37.07 35.31 8.12
C ARG A 595 36.73 34.88 6.70
N GLU A 596 35.46 34.97 6.28
CA GLU A 596 35.01 34.56 4.95
C GLU A 596 35.27 35.63 3.85
N GLY A 597 35.82 36.80 4.20
CA GLY A 597 36.24 37.83 3.25
C GLY A 597 35.13 38.74 2.72
N HIS A 598 33.97 38.78 3.38
CA HIS A 598 32.79 39.54 2.94
C HIS A 598 32.87 41.04 3.31
N ALA A 599 33.62 41.81 2.52
CA ALA A 599 33.91 43.22 2.78
C ALA A 599 32.68 44.12 2.97
N GLY A 600 31.66 43.98 2.10
CA GLY A 600 30.43 44.78 2.20
C GLY A 600 29.63 44.51 3.48
N VAL A 601 29.65 43.27 3.96
CA VAL A 601 29.03 42.90 5.24
C VAL A 601 29.84 43.46 6.42
N CYS A 602 31.17 43.41 6.36
CA CYS A 602 32.02 44.05 7.38
C CYS A 602 31.73 45.56 7.47
N GLU A 603 31.62 46.26 6.34
CA GLU A 603 31.32 47.69 6.29
C GLU A 603 29.96 47.99 6.92
N LEU A 604 28.94 47.21 6.57
CA LEU A 604 27.60 47.35 7.13
C LEU A 604 27.58 47.09 8.65
N LEU A 605 28.18 46.00 9.12
CA LEU A 605 28.23 45.68 10.56
C LEU A 605 28.98 46.77 11.34
N ILE A 606 30.09 47.28 10.82
CA ILE A 606 30.85 48.40 11.42
C ILE A 606 29.98 49.66 11.48
N SER A 607 29.25 49.98 10.40
CA SER A 607 28.33 51.12 10.38
C SER A 607 27.19 51.00 11.40
N CYS A 608 26.82 49.76 11.75
CA CYS A 608 25.84 49.43 12.79
C CYS A 608 26.45 49.34 14.20
N GLY A 609 27.73 49.68 14.38
CA GLY A 609 28.39 49.72 15.70
C GLY A 609 29.14 48.44 16.11
N ALA A 610 29.49 47.56 15.16
CA ALA A 610 30.31 46.39 15.47
C ALA A 610 31.73 46.79 15.92
N SER A 611 32.22 46.15 16.97
CA SER A 611 33.55 46.39 17.52
C SER A 611 34.59 45.45 16.90
N CYS A 612 35.65 46.03 16.36
CA CYS A 612 36.80 45.30 15.80
C CYS A 612 37.73 44.71 16.89
N ASP A 613 37.56 45.10 18.15
CA ASP A 613 38.48 44.83 19.25
C ASP A 613 38.17 43.52 20.00
N TYR A 614 36.99 42.94 19.77
CA TYR A 614 36.63 41.65 20.37
C TYR A 614 37.63 40.56 19.98
N LYS A 615 37.79 39.60 20.88
CA LYS A 615 38.65 38.42 20.69
C LYS A 615 37.80 37.17 20.90
N ASN A 616 37.93 36.21 19.99
CA ASN A 616 37.32 34.89 20.17
C ASN A 616 38.06 34.07 21.23
N ALA A 617 37.62 32.83 21.49
CA ALA A 617 38.26 31.94 22.47
C ALA A 617 39.75 31.65 22.18
N LYS A 618 40.20 31.82 20.93
CA LYS A 618 41.60 31.65 20.49
C LYS A 618 42.42 32.95 20.57
N GLY A 619 41.83 34.04 21.07
CA GLY A 619 42.48 35.35 21.14
C GLY A 619 42.52 36.12 19.81
N GLU A 620 41.82 35.65 18.78
CA GLU A 620 41.82 36.22 17.43
C GLU A 620 40.78 37.35 17.31
N THR A 621 41.20 38.46 16.70
CA THR A 621 40.33 39.58 16.32
C THR A 621 39.83 39.43 14.89
N ALA A 622 38.77 40.16 14.51
CA ALA A 622 38.27 40.19 13.13
C ALA A 622 39.37 40.53 12.12
N PHE A 623 40.28 41.44 12.48
CA PHE A 623 41.43 41.79 11.64
C PHE A 623 42.41 40.62 11.45
N SER A 624 42.74 39.90 12.53
CA SER A 624 43.63 38.73 12.43
C SER A 624 43.02 37.58 11.62
N LEU A 625 41.70 37.41 11.68
CA LEU A 625 40.97 36.41 10.89
C LEU A 625 40.94 36.75 9.41
N ALA A 626 40.68 38.02 9.05
CA ALA A 626 40.70 38.48 7.66
C ALA A 626 42.06 38.28 6.99
N ARG A 627 43.16 38.43 7.76
CA ARG A 627 44.53 38.23 7.28
C ARG A 627 44.88 36.76 7.08
N LYS A 628 44.44 35.87 7.98
CA LYS A 628 44.75 34.44 7.92
C LYS A 628 44.15 33.74 6.70
N ASN A 629 42.98 34.18 6.21
CA ASN A 629 42.28 33.53 5.12
C ASN A 629 42.62 34.08 3.72
N GLY A 630 43.38 35.19 3.63
CA GLY A 630 43.75 35.84 2.38
C GLY A 630 45.19 35.56 1.96
N GLY A 631 45.40 34.73 0.95
CA GLY A 631 46.70 34.61 0.26
C GLY A 631 47.14 35.90 -0.45
N THR A 632 46.25 36.90 -0.56
CA THR A 632 46.49 38.27 -1.05
C THR A 632 45.62 39.27 -0.25
N ARG A 633 45.93 40.57 -0.28
CA ARG A 633 45.21 41.63 0.46
C ARG A 633 43.69 41.57 0.19
N ASN A 634 42.92 41.04 1.14
CA ASN A 634 41.46 40.91 1.01
C ASN A 634 40.76 42.25 1.27
N ALA A 635 39.71 42.56 0.50
CA ALA A 635 38.93 43.79 0.68
C ALA A 635 38.33 43.93 2.10
N ALA A 636 37.98 42.82 2.74
CA ALA A 636 37.51 42.80 4.13
C ALA A 636 38.59 43.24 5.14
N GLU A 637 39.85 42.84 4.92
CA GLU A 637 40.98 43.31 5.73
C GLU A 637 41.13 44.82 5.61
N SER A 638 41.03 45.36 4.39
CA SER A 638 41.09 46.80 4.13
C SER A 638 40.01 47.57 4.89
N VAL A 639 38.75 47.10 4.85
CA VAL A 639 37.61 47.74 5.54
C VAL A 639 37.83 47.78 7.06
N ILE A 640 38.26 46.67 7.65
CA ILE A 640 38.53 46.60 9.09
C ILE A 640 39.71 47.48 9.46
N LEU A 641 40.77 47.48 8.64
CA LEU A 641 41.95 48.32 8.82
C LEU A 641 41.62 49.81 8.70
N ASP A 642 40.71 50.18 7.79
CA ASP A 642 40.22 51.54 7.62
C ASP A 642 39.52 52.04 8.90
N GLU A 643 38.64 51.22 9.49
CA GLU A 643 37.97 51.58 10.73
C GLU A 643 38.92 51.62 11.95
N LEU A 644 39.84 50.65 12.07
CA LEU A 644 40.88 50.68 13.11
C LEU A 644 41.76 51.94 13.01
N SER A 645 42.16 52.30 11.79
CA SER A 645 42.94 53.52 11.52
C SER A 645 42.14 54.77 11.88
N ARG A 646 40.86 54.81 11.53
CA ARG A 646 39.95 55.91 11.87
C ARG A 646 39.80 56.06 13.39
N LYS A 647 39.53 54.97 14.11
CA LYS A 647 39.42 54.97 15.57
C LYS A 647 40.71 55.44 16.24
N LEU A 648 41.89 54.99 15.78
CA LEU A 648 43.18 55.43 16.31
C LEU A 648 43.36 56.95 16.21
N VAL A 649 43.11 57.47 15.01
CA VAL A 649 43.35 58.87 14.67
C VAL A 649 42.30 59.80 15.31
N LEU A 650 41.06 59.33 15.47
CA LEU A 650 39.99 60.04 16.18
C LEU A 650 40.05 59.91 17.69
N GLY A 651 40.56 58.81 18.25
CA GLY A 651 40.79 58.65 19.69
C GLY A 651 41.96 59.51 20.16
N GLY A 652 42.99 59.58 19.32
CA GLY A 652 44.23 60.31 19.55
C GLY A 652 45.25 59.47 20.32
N SER A 653 46.53 59.74 20.08
CA SER A 653 47.61 59.08 20.81
C SER A 653 48.78 60.02 21.06
N HIS A 654 49.64 59.63 22.00
CA HIS A 654 50.89 60.32 22.27
C HIS A 654 51.94 59.93 21.22
N VAL A 655 52.50 60.92 20.54
CA VAL A 655 53.59 60.78 19.57
C VAL A 655 54.70 61.78 19.86
N GLN A 656 55.90 61.48 19.38
CA GLN A 656 57.01 62.43 19.41
C GLN A 656 56.96 63.32 18.17
N LYS A 657 56.88 64.64 18.36
CA LYS A 657 56.85 65.60 17.26
C LYS A 657 58.23 66.19 17.05
N HIS A 658 58.68 66.21 15.79
CA HIS A 658 59.84 66.97 15.37
C HIS A 658 59.45 68.30 14.72
N THR A 659 60.27 69.32 14.96
CA THR A 659 60.11 70.64 14.34
C THR A 659 61.15 70.86 13.24
N LYS A 660 60.82 71.70 12.24
CA LYS A 660 61.75 72.18 11.21
C LYS A 660 62.55 71.06 10.50
N GLY A 661 61.88 69.98 10.09
CA GLY A 661 62.51 68.88 9.36
C GLY A 661 63.59 68.13 10.15
N GLY A 662 63.40 67.96 11.47
CA GLY A 662 64.28 67.15 12.33
C GLY A 662 65.31 67.95 13.13
N LYS A 663 65.33 69.28 13.04
CA LYS A 663 66.25 70.12 13.83
C LYS A 663 65.77 70.24 15.29
N GLY A 664 66.61 69.79 16.22
CA GLY A 664 66.35 69.80 17.67
C GLY A 664 65.81 68.49 18.22
N SER A 665 65.60 68.45 19.54
CA SER A 665 65.08 67.26 20.24
C SER A 665 63.58 67.05 19.97
N PRO A 666 63.13 65.81 19.72
CA PRO A 666 61.70 65.50 19.68
C PRO A 666 61.03 65.83 21.01
N HIS A 667 59.74 66.17 20.96
CA HIS A 667 58.96 66.40 22.16
C HIS A 667 57.57 65.78 22.07
N GLY A 668 57.12 65.23 23.19
CA GLY A 668 55.83 64.55 23.29
C GLY A 668 54.66 65.49 23.00
N LYS A 669 53.74 65.00 22.16
CA LYS A 669 52.48 65.64 21.85
C LYS A 669 51.37 64.60 21.71
N GLU A 670 50.23 64.89 22.29
CA GLU A 670 48.99 64.20 21.97
C GLU A 670 48.46 64.74 20.65
N ILE A 671 48.26 63.85 19.68
CA ILE A 671 47.72 64.17 18.37
C ILE A 671 46.34 63.52 18.19
N LYS A 672 45.40 64.25 17.60
CA LYS A 672 44.02 63.80 17.39
C LYS A 672 43.42 64.49 16.17
N MET A 673 42.66 63.77 15.34
CA MET A 673 41.88 64.37 14.26
C MET A 673 40.48 64.74 14.75
N LEU A 674 39.98 65.87 14.25
CA LEU A 674 38.62 66.33 14.46
C LEU A 674 37.76 65.90 13.27
N GLU A 675 36.99 64.83 13.46
CA GLU A 675 36.20 64.15 12.43
C GLU A 675 35.47 65.07 11.44
N LYS A 676 34.60 65.97 11.92
CA LYS A 676 33.77 66.85 11.07
C LYS A 676 34.57 67.85 10.22
N THR A 677 35.82 68.12 10.59
CA THR A 677 36.63 69.19 9.97
C THR A 677 37.85 68.67 9.24
N GLY A 678 38.26 67.42 9.45
CA GLY A 678 39.51 66.86 8.92
C GLY A 678 40.76 67.56 9.47
N ILE A 679 40.64 68.28 10.58
CA ILE A 679 41.74 69.05 11.18
C ILE A 679 42.54 68.14 12.10
N LEU A 680 43.86 68.11 11.91
CA LEU A 680 44.80 67.51 12.85
C LEU A 680 45.12 68.51 13.95
N ARG A 681 44.85 68.15 15.19
CA ARG A 681 45.18 68.95 16.38
C ARG A 681 46.32 68.27 17.12
N TRP A 682 47.29 69.07 17.56
CA TRP A 682 48.29 68.59 18.52
C TRP A 682 48.38 69.48 19.76
N GLY A 683 48.12 68.87 20.92
CA GLY A 683 48.04 69.52 22.24
C GLY A 683 46.72 70.25 22.52
N LYS A 684 46.65 70.91 23.69
CA LYS A 684 45.40 71.46 24.28
C LYS A 684 44.85 72.75 23.65
N SER A 685 45.61 73.44 22.80
CA SER A 685 45.25 74.75 22.25
C SER A 685 44.70 74.66 20.82
N SER A 686 43.62 75.37 20.52
CA SER A 686 43.04 75.54 19.18
C SER A 686 44.00 76.22 18.19
N CYS A 687 45.00 76.95 18.68
CA CYS A 687 46.03 77.62 17.87
C CYS A 687 46.98 76.64 17.14
N ARG A 688 46.83 75.33 17.37
CA ARG A 688 47.67 74.27 16.78
C ARG A 688 46.86 73.31 15.90
N ASN A 689 45.69 73.76 15.46
CA ASN A 689 44.85 73.09 14.48
C ASN A 689 45.45 73.26 13.09
N VAL A 690 45.66 72.15 12.38
CA VAL A 690 46.24 72.17 11.04
C VAL A 690 45.44 71.31 10.08
N ILE A 691 45.22 71.85 8.88
CA ILE A 691 44.59 71.13 7.79
C ILE A 691 45.67 70.30 7.10
N CYS A 692 45.51 68.99 7.11
CA CYS A 692 46.37 68.05 6.41
C CYS A 692 46.08 68.11 4.91
N ARG A 693 47.12 68.32 4.10
CA ARG A 693 47.07 68.16 2.64
C ARG A 693 47.41 66.72 2.27
N GLU A 694 48.52 66.22 2.78
CA GLU A 694 49.03 64.87 2.50
C GLU A 694 49.65 64.25 3.76
N ALA A 695 49.61 62.93 3.85
CA ALA A 695 50.31 62.17 4.88
C ALA A 695 51.06 61.00 4.22
N MET A 696 52.29 60.74 4.65
CA MET A 696 53.14 59.69 4.09
C MET A 696 53.89 58.98 5.21
N VAL A 697 54.04 57.66 5.05
CA VAL A 697 54.85 56.84 5.95
C VAL A 697 56.32 57.12 5.64
N GLY A 698 57.13 57.20 6.68
CA GLY A 698 58.56 57.44 6.59
C GLY A 698 58.96 58.93 6.61
N PRO A 699 60.25 59.18 6.85
CA PRO A 699 60.82 60.52 6.89
C PRO A 699 60.93 61.15 5.49
N SER A 700 61.21 62.46 5.41
CA SER A 700 61.70 63.07 4.17
C SER A 700 63.20 63.01 4.04
N LEU A 701 63.69 63.15 2.81
CA LEU A 701 65.11 63.16 2.50
C LEU A 701 65.86 64.24 3.31
N ARG A 702 65.23 65.42 3.49
CA ARG A 702 65.75 66.51 4.34
C ARG A 702 65.76 66.13 5.83
N PHE A 703 64.74 65.41 6.31
CA PHE A 703 64.69 64.92 7.68
C PHE A 703 65.79 63.88 7.95
N GLN A 704 65.95 62.91 7.05
CA GLN A 704 67.01 61.90 7.12
C GLN A 704 68.39 62.55 7.16
N GLN A 705 68.66 63.53 6.28
CA GLN A 705 69.93 64.27 6.28
C GLN A 705 70.20 64.98 7.61
N ASN A 706 69.19 65.62 8.21
CA ASN A 706 69.33 66.33 9.48
C ASN A 706 69.50 65.39 10.69
N ARG A 707 68.93 64.18 10.64
CA ARG A 707 68.98 63.20 11.73
C ARG A 707 70.07 62.13 11.56
N ARG A 708 70.75 62.06 10.41
CA ARG A 708 71.76 61.03 10.09
C ARG A 708 72.86 60.91 11.14
N ARG A 709 73.26 62.02 11.77
CA ARG A 709 74.30 62.05 12.82
C ARG A 709 73.79 61.64 14.21
N MET A 710 72.47 61.60 14.41
CA MET A 710 71.82 61.31 15.69
C MET A 710 71.39 59.83 15.82
N GLY A 711 71.50 59.04 14.76
CA GLY A 711 71.23 57.60 14.77
C GLY A 711 69.76 57.18 14.65
N ASP A 712 68.81 58.13 14.63
CA ASP A 712 67.35 57.89 14.59
C ASP A 712 66.69 58.37 13.28
N ALA A 713 67.48 58.52 12.22
CA ALA A 713 67.01 59.03 10.94
C ALA A 713 65.92 58.16 10.29
N ASP A 714 65.99 56.84 10.52
CA ASP A 714 65.10 55.83 9.96
C ASP A 714 64.37 55.06 11.07
N GLU A 715 64.06 55.73 12.18
CA GLU A 715 63.33 55.12 13.29
C GLU A 715 62.00 54.50 12.78
N PRO A 716 61.75 53.21 13.05
CA PRO A 716 60.51 52.56 12.63
C PRO A 716 59.34 53.24 13.34
N GLY A 717 58.37 53.74 12.57
CA GLY A 717 57.23 54.50 13.12
C GLY A 717 57.27 56.00 12.83
N VAL A 718 58.25 56.49 12.07
CA VAL A 718 58.21 57.87 11.55
C VAL A 718 57.13 58.01 10.47
N PHE A 719 56.27 59.02 10.59
CA PHE A 719 55.41 59.46 9.50
C PHE A 719 55.43 60.98 9.36
N ARG A 720 55.20 61.48 8.15
CA ARG A 720 55.18 62.91 7.83
C ARG A 720 53.79 63.36 7.41
N VAL A 721 53.44 64.58 7.82
CA VAL A 721 52.22 65.27 7.42
C VAL A 721 52.62 66.58 6.74
N ILE A 722 52.10 66.77 5.53
CA ILE A 722 52.21 68.02 4.78
C ILE A 722 50.91 68.79 5.00
N THR A 723 51.05 70.01 5.46
CA THR A 723 49.94 70.91 5.79
C THR A 723 49.50 71.68 4.55
N SER A 724 48.28 72.24 4.53
CA SER A 724 47.79 73.07 3.41
C SER A 724 48.66 74.30 3.12
N LYS A 725 49.46 74.75 4.09
CA LYS A 725 50.46 75.84 3.93
C LYS A 725 51.83 75.34 3.46
N ASN A 726 51.92 74.12 2.89
CA ASN A 726 53.15 73.43 2.48
C ASN A 726 54.22 73.30 3.59
N LYS A 727 53.82 73.34 4.86
CA LYS A 727 54.74 73.01 5.97
C LYS A 727 54.74 71.51 6.20
N GLU A 728 55.94 70.95 6.34
CA GLU A 728 56.16 69.54 6.63
C GLU A 728 56.42 69.35 8.13
N VAL A 729 55.75 68.36 8.73
CA VAL A 729 55.89 67.99 10.14
C VAL A 729 56.09 66.48 10.24
N HIS A 730 57.07 66.05 11.02
CA HIS A 730 57.37 64.63 11.26
C HIS A 730 56.94 64.24 12.67
N PHE A 731 56.37 63.05 12.78
CA PHE A 731 55.94 62.42 14.01
C PHE A 731 56.53 61.03 14.11
N VAL A 732 56.84 60.59 15.33
CA VAL A 732 57.27 59.22 15.62
C VAL A 732 56.29 58.59 16.60
N CYS A 733 55.72 57.45 16.24
CA CYS A 733 54.82 56.66 17.08
C CYS A 733 55.52 55.44 17.70
N GLN A 734 55.11 55.07 18.92
CA GLN A 734 55.77 54.02 19.70
C GLN A 734 55.56 52.58 19.18
N GLY A 735 54.62 52.34 18.27
CA GLY A 735 54.30 50.99 17.76
C GLY A 735 54.92 50.66 16.41
N GLY A 736 56.02 51.29 16.03
CA GLY A 736 56.76 50.97 14.81
C GLY A 736 56.01 51.28 13.50
N LEU A 737 56.45 50.63 12.41
CA LEU A 737 55.96 50.87 11.04
C LEU A 737 54.44 50.67 10.91
N GLU A 738 53.90 49.63 11.53
CA GLU A 738 52.46 49.30 11.44
C GLU A 738 51.59 50.43 12.02
N THR A 739 51.98 51.00 13.16
CA THR A 739 51.25 52.15 13.72
C THR A 739 51.40 53.42 12.90
N ALA A 740 52.54 53.64 12.25
CA ALA A 740 52.72 54.76 11.32
C ALA A 740 51.84 54.60 10.07
N GLU A 741 51.72 53.38 9.55
CA GLU A 741 50.80 53.05 8.45
C GLU A 741 49.34 53.32 8.83
N LEU A 742 48.90 52.89 10.02
CA LEU A 742 47.57 53.19 10.55
C LEU A 742 47.32 54.70 10.69
N TRP A 743 48.29 55.45 11.22
CA TRP A 743 48.20 56.92 11.34
C TRP A 743 48.03 57.59 9.98
N VAL A 744 48.88 57.24 9.00
CA VAL A 744 48.83 57.82 7.66
C VAL A 744 47.52 57.45 6.96
N ARG A 745 47.11 56.19 7.07
CA ARG A 745 45.85 55.69 6.51
C ARG A 745 44.65 56.41 7.11
N GLY A 746 44.57 56.51 8.43
CA GLY A 746 43.48 57.21 9.13
C GLY A 746 43.43 58.70 8.83
N ILE A 747 44.59 59.39 8.76
CA ILE A 747 44.64 60.80 8.36
C ILE A 747 44.10 60.99 6.94
N LYS A 748 44.52 60.14 5.98
CA LYS A 748 44.02 60.20 4.60
C LYS A 748 42.51 59.99 4.53
N LEU A 749 41.97 58.99 5.24
CA LEU A 749 40.54 58.69 5.28
C LEU A 749 39.72 59.85 5.84
N VAL A 750 40.07 60.35 7.02
CA VAL A 750 39.32 61.43 7.67
C VAL A 750 39.42 62.73 6.86
N THR A 751 40.58 63.02 6.26
CA THR A 751 40.76 64.19 5.39
C THR A 751 39.92 64.07 4.12
N LYS A 752 39.91 62.90 3.46
CA LYS A 752 39.09 62.63 2.27
C LYS A 752 37.59 62.79 2.57
N ASN A 753 37.10 62.23 3.68
CA ASN A 753 35.70 62.36 4.09
C ASN A 753 35.32 63.80 4.42
N ALA A 754 36.21 64.57 5.04
CA ALA A 754 35.98 65.99 5.32
C ALA A 754 35.94 66.87 4.05
N ILE A 755 36.67 66.50 2.99
CA ILE A 755 36.62 67.17 1.69
C ILE A 755 35.31 66.85 0.96
N LEU A 756 34.90 65.57 0.93
CA LEU A 756 33.65 65.14 0.31
C LEU A 756 32.43 65.80 0.98
N ASN A 757 32.40 65.89 2.31
CA ASN A 757 31.34 66.57 3.06
C ASN A 757 31.28 68.09 2.84
N LYS A 758 32.34 68.72 2.31
CA LYS A 758 32.34 70.13 1.90
C LYS A 758 31.85 70.36 0.48
N GLN A 759 31.92 69.33 -0.38
CA GLN A 759 31.49 69.40 -1.78
C GLN A 759 30.01 69.00 -1.98
N GLY A 760 29.43 68.26 -1.03
CA GLY A 760 28.01 67.86 -1.04
C GLY A 760 27.07 68.75 -0.22
N LYS A 761 27.45 70.02 0.05
CA LYS A 761 26.62 71.02 0.72
C LYS A 761 26.22 72.14 -0.22
#